data_AF-A0A1C7HNB3-F1
#
_entry.id   AF-A0A1C7HNB3-F1
#
_cell.length_a   1.000
_cell.length_b   1.000
_cell.length_c   1.000
_cell.angle_alpha   90.00
_cell.angle_beta   90.00
_cell.angle_gamma   90.00
#
_symmetry.space_group_name_H-M   'P 1'
#
loop_
_entity.id
_entity.type
_entity.pdbx_description
1 polymer ?
#
loop_
_entity_poly.entity_id
_entity_poly.type
_entity_poly.pdbx_seq_one_letter_code
_entity_poly.pdbx_strand_id
1 'polypeptide(L)'
;MDKKKLALTMAVATTLTVSSVSSSLPTVVYAQENTNAIENEENVVENGSEEVTLPEETLPEEENLPATETEDVESSEEADSNVVEQNTEDTSIQEEKTNDEKVSATADNNLSGNCGATENDNVTWELRQNNSDNSNPTYTLVISGSGAMKDYTVATSGYDYYKVTDTPWVNYADKITQIDLSTEITKIGQGAFNSCAITTLPWTGNEALYSNLVEIGAFSFAGCTKLTSVTFVPSVKKYGNYVFEYCTALTSVDWANYNPNEETSDKLNKTGILVATGLFAECSNLKGDLTLPNKIEGIDRASFRNTGYTSVDFPKNASGIRIVEESAFANAPLTTIVLPDNNVHSDTEFGVAVFSNTNIQSVDIPYYQQSSSNVSEKMFTNCNSLTEVSLGNGISVINANAFSNTSVSKINFVDTLTTIDDYAFSSANFNALNIPENITTIGTEAFYNNSSLESVVVEANNLSIGYAAFANNENLKVVDFSKVDEVKATSNGTYSGSIFNDMKDGSVIYVKDIGAFENIGTWYSETNTALLNVGDNVDIDIKKFGFNAVKKQGYKATWYTTSDYSGTPVTEIEKTENHGRSYPNYYAKWVEKTVPTISFKDDFKLDKTYDGKAVSISENDYTLTDGAGDVTFSYQVKNGDTWADVNDVPTNAGTYRVKAVVAENDNYKGAETDWKEFTIGKATPAYTLPTDLTVGKGKTLATITLPNGFTWADETQTADELGTHEFKAVYTPEDTENYEVVDVMIAVEVVPTTSLVNHAPEIEVSDKTLTVGDKFDPMENMIVKDKEDSANDLVVDVTHNVDTSKAGVYEVTYTVTDTKGATTIKKIYVTVNPKMEVLNEIPTIHAENITITVGDKFDPLKDVTAMDKENGTLTDKIEVLSNTVDINKVGVYEVTYKVTDSNGATVTKTITVTVKGKDTQKPTIDDNKKPSATDTDKKPASTDKQTTSNSPKTGDSTNMTTWLALMFVSLGLLAGVFTVRKSRKSR
;
A
#
# COMPACT_ATOMS: atom_id res chain seq x y z
N MET A 1 17.14 55.65 -31.82
CA MET A 1 16.26 56.41 -30.91
C MET A 1 16.38 55.82 -29.51
N ASP A 2 15.93 56.52 -28.47
CA ASP A 2 16.23 56.23 -27.06
C ASP A 2 15.13 55.43 -26.34
N LYS A 3 15.50 54.92 -25.15
CA LYS A 3 14.72 54.31 -24.05
C LYS A 3 14.58 52.78 -24.05
N LYS A 4 14.56 52.09 -22.90
CA LYS A 4 15.31 52.13 -21.60
C LYS A 4 14.50 51.43 -20.50
N LYS A 5 15.20 50.80 -19.55
CA LYS A 5 14.74 50.29 -18.25
C LYS A 5 13.80 49.06 -18.31
N LEU A 6 13.79 48.17 -17.30
CA LEU A 6 14.59 48.12 -16.05
C LEU A 6 15.08 46.68 -15.80
N ALA A 7 16.14 46.54 -15.01
CA ALA A 7 16.64 45.27 -14.50
C ALA A 7 16.91 45.38 -12.99
N LEU A 8 17.01 44.26 -12.30
CA LEU A 8 17.92 44.13 -11.17
C LEU A 8 18.52 42.71 -11.15
N THR A 9 19.72 42.61 -10.58
CA THR A 9 20.63 41.48 -10.73
C THR A 9 21.11 41.06 -9.35
N MET A 10 21.39 39.76 -9.15
CA MET A 10 22.66 39.40 -8.53
C MET A 10 23.06 37.97 -8.89
N ALA A 11 24.30 37.83 -9.35
CA ALA A 11 25.02 36.56 -9.38
C ALA A 11 26.28 36.74 -8.53
N VAL A 12 26.52 35.81 -7.61
CA VAL A 12 27.79 35.67 -6.91
C VAL A 12 28.13 34.19 -6.95
N ALA A 13 29.00 33.81 -7.88
CA ALA A 13 29.61 32.49 -7.90
C ALA A 13 30.89 32.55 -7.07
N THR A 14 30.87 31.97 -5.88
CA THR A 14 32.07 31.74 -5.06
C THR A 14 32.40 30.25 -5.08
N THR A 15 33.52 29.91 -5.70
CA THR A 15 34.12 28.57 -5.67
C THR A 15 34.50 28.21 -4.24
N LEU A 16 33.96 27.10 -3.72
CA LEU A 16 34.46 26.43 -2.52
C LEU A 16 34.91 25.02 -2.90
N THR A 17 36.22 24.79 -2.84
CA THR A 17 36.82 23.48 -3.04
C THR A 17 36.61 22.64 -1.78
N VAL A 18 35.75 21.63 -1.83
CA VAL A 18 35.66 20.62 -0.78
C VAL A 18 36.85 19.68 -0.91
N SER A 19 37.78 19.74 0.04
CA SER A 19 38.88 18.79 0.16
C SER A 19 38.36 17.46 0.69
N SER A 20 38.53 16.38 -0.08
CA SER A 20 38.25 15.01 0.37
C SER A 20 39.17 14.63 1.54
N VAL A 21 38.62 14.54 2.75
CA VAL A 21 39.32 13.97 3.90
C VAL A 21 39.09 12.46 3.91
N SER A 22 40.12 11.68 3.59
CA SER A 22 40.07 10.22 3.65
C SER A 22 40.16 9.73 5.09
N SER A 23 39.02 9.38 5.70
CA SER A 23 38.98 8.72 7.01
C SER A 23 39.05 7.19 6.87
N SER A 24 40.27 6.65 6.75
CA SER A 24 40.50 5.21 6.79
C SER A 24 40.35 4.66 8.21
N LEU A 25 39.36 3.78 8.43
CA LEU A 25 39.25 2.95 9.63
C LEU A 25 38.91 1.49 9.22
N PRO A 26 39.28 0.49 10.04
CA PRO A 26 39.51 -0.87 9.53
C PRO A 26 38.25 -1.74 9.43
N THR A 27 38.24 -2.59 8.41
CA THR A 27 37.26 -3.68 8.25
C THR A 27 37.44 -4.72 9.36
N VAL A 28 36.49 -4.80 10.29
CA VAL A 28 36.41 -5.92 11.24
C VAL A 28 35.73 -7.09 10.56
N VAL A 29 36.51 -8.08 10.13
CA VAL A 29 35.99 -9.32 9.55
C VAL A 29 35.42 -10.19 10.65
N TYR A 30 34.09 -10.28 10.73
CA TYR A 30 33.41 -11.33 11.47
C TYR A 30 33.27 -12.57 10.58
N ALA A 31 33.88 -13.68 10.98
CA ALA A 31 33.60 -14.98 10.39
C ALA A 31 32.22 -15.47 10.89
N GLN A 32 31.32 -15.83 9.98
CA GLN A 32 30.10 -16.55 10.35
C GLN A 32 30.38 -18.06 10.39
N GLU A 33 30.26 -18.65 11.58
CA GLU A 33 30.31 -20.10 11.75
C GLU A 33 28.98 -20.75 11.31
N ASN A 34 28.90 -21.17 10.05
CA ASN A 34 27.83 -22.07 9.61
C ASN A 34 28.14 -23.51 10.07
N THR A 35 27.30 -24.08 10.92
CA THR A 35 27.44 -25.46 11.41
C THR A 35 26.34 -26.38 10.88
N ASN A 36 26.77 -27.48 10.22
CA ASN A 36 25.99 -28.67 9.86
C ASN A 36 24.87 -28.50 8.79
N ALA A 37 24.58 -29.49 7.95
CA ALA A 37 25.32 -30.66 7.47
C ALA A 37 24.55 -31.31 6.30
N ILE A 38 25.24 -32.13 5.47
CA ILE A 38 24.84 -33.49 5.00
C ILE A 38 25.67 -33.88 3.75
N GLU A 39 26.64 -34.77 4.00
CA GLU A 39 27.08 -35.94 3.23
C GLU A 39 27.09 -35.98 1.67
N ASN A 40 28.29 -36.32 1.17
CA ASN A 40 28.56 -37.29 0.08
C ASN A 40 28.30 -36.87 -1.38
N GLU A 41 29.04 -37.37 -2.40
CA GLU A 41 30.06 -38.44 -2.44
C GLU A 41 31.06 -38.21 -3.62
N GLU A 42 32.35 -38.57 -3.43
CA GLU A 42 33.35 -38.95 -4.47
C GLU A 42 33.73 -37.99 -5.64
N ASN A 43 34.91 -38.03 -6.31
CA ASN A 43 36.29 -38.52 -6.04
C ASN A 43 37.20 -38.08 -7.26
N VAL A 44 38.51 -38.39 -7.26
CA VAL A 44 39.46 -38.38 -8.43
C VAL A 44 39.86 -36.96 -8.95
N VAL A 45 41.07 -36.42 -8.67
CA VAL A 45 42.40 -36.62 -9.35
C VAL A 45 42.48 -35.87 -10.71
N GLU A 46 43.55 -35.16 -11.12
CA GLU A 46 45.01 -35.36 -10.95
C GLU A 46 45.86 -34.05 -10.91
N ASN A 47 47.18 -34.18 -10.69
CA ASN A 47 48.17 -33.08 -10.73
C ASN A 47 48.57 -32.68 -12.17
N GLY A 48 49.07 -31.44 -12.36
CA GLY A 48 49.70 -31.01 -13.61
C GLY A 48 50.38 -29.63 -13.54
N SER A 49 51.67 -29.61 -13.26
CA SER A 49 52.51 -28.39 -13.21
C SER A 49 53.19 -28.07 -14.55
N GLU A 50 53.45 -26.78 -14.84
CA GLU A 50 54.80 -26.29 -15.18
C GLU A 50 54.89 -24.75 -15.21
N GLU A 51 56.12 -24.22 -15.26
CA GLU A 51 56.49 -22.80 -15.12
C GLU A 51 56.42 -22.01 -16.45
N VAL A 52 56.56 -20.67 -16.39
CA VAL A 52 57.60 -19.90 -17.14
C VAL A 52 57.67 -18.44 -16.64
N THR A 53 58.79 -17.77 -16.89
CA THR A 53 59.36 -16.67 -16.09
C THR A 53 59.35 -15.25 -16.71
N LEU A 54 59.24 -14.21 -15.86
CA LEU A 54 60.02 -12.93 -15.84
C LEU A 54 59.95 -11.96 -17.05
N PRO A 55 60.17 -10.61 -16.92
CA PRO A 55 61.36 -9.97 -16.30
C PRO A 55 61.14 -8.68 -15.44
N GLU A 56 62.25 -8.03 -15.08
CA GLU A 56 62.44 -7.05 -13.99
C GLU A 56 62.64 -5.56 -14.44
N GLU A 57 63.12 -4.72 -13.49
CA GLU A 57 63.75 -3.37 -13.58
C GLU A 57 62.83 -2.13 -13.41
N THR A 58 63.19 -1.06 -12.64
CA THR A 58 64.30 -0.82 -11.67
C THR A 58 64.01 0.37 -10.71
N LEU A 59 64.32 0.22 -9.40
CA LEU A 59 64.98 1.18 -8.44
C LEU A 59 64.40 2.62 -8.20
N PRO A 60 64.89 3.45 -7.22
CA PRO A 60 65.99 3.28 -6.25
C PRO A 60 65.70 3.62 -4.74
N GLU A 61 66.65 3.24 -3.85
CA GLU A 61 67.29 3.92 -2.67
C GLU A 61 66.48 4.87 -1.74
N GLU A 62 66.76 5.14 -0.45
CA GLU A 62 67.89 4.97 0.53
C GLU A 62 67.20 5.02 1.95
N GLU A 63 67.66 4.64 3.15
CA GLU A 63 68.82 4.01 3.86
C GLU A 63 68.21 3.45 5.21
N ASN A 64 68.78 2.77 6.23
CA ASN A 64 70.12 2.29 6.64
C ASN A 64 69.98 1.11 7.68
N LEU A 65 71.08 0.75 8.35
CA LEU A 65 71.39 -0.29 9.34
C LEU A 65 70.98 0.01 10.81
N PRO A 66 71.21 -0.89 11.81
CA PRO A 66 71.16 -2.38 11.79
C PRO A 66 70.44 -2.99 13.02
N ALA A 67 70.26 -4.33 13.01
CA ALA A 67 70.07 -5.15 14.21
C ALA A 67 71.13 -6.29 14.24
N THR A 68 71.51 -6.76 15.44
CA THR A 68 72.57 -7.78 15.61
C THR A 68 72.17 -8.93 16.53
N GLU A 69 72.42 -10.14 16.03
CA GLU A 69 72.80 -11.35 16.80
C GLU A 69 71.87 -11.88 17.91
N THR A 70 71.19 -12.98 17.58
CA THR A 70 71.19 -14.19 18.43
C THR A 70 71.49 -15.39 17.54
N GLU A 71 72.55 -16.15 17.84
CA GLU A 71 72.88 -17.41 17.13
C GLU A 71 71.93 -18.56 17.52
N ASP A 72 71.89 -19.58 16.68
CA ASP A 72 71.19 -20.85 16.90
C ASP A 72 71.77 -21.68 18.08
N VAL A 73 71.06 -22.74 18.47
CA VAL A 73 71.53 -24.14 18.31
C VAL A 73 70.49 -25.12 18.90
N GLU A 74 70.01 -26.03 18.03
CA GLU A 74 69.62 -27.45 18.22
C GLU A 74 68.86 -27.91 19.50
N SER A 75 68.02 -28.97 19.51
CA SER A 75 68.02 -30.18 18.66
C SER A 75 66.67 -30.94 18.68
N SER A 76 66.50 -31.88 17.72
CA SER A 76 65.76 -33.17 17.82
C SER A 76 64.27 -33.18 18.24
N GLU A 77 63.32 -33.73 17.46
CA GLU A 77 63.09 -35.19 17.22
C GLU A 77 62.75 -35.98 18.52
N GLU A 78 61.74 -36.85 18.61
CA GLU A 78 60.65 -37.25 17.68
C GLU A 78 59.55 -38.00 18.47
N ALA A 79 58.29 -37.99 17.99
CA ALA A 79 57.17 -38.89 18.38
C ALA A 79 56.75 -38.89 19.89
N ASP A 80 55.65 -39.52 20.34
CA ASP A 80 54.57 -40.27 19.67
C ASP A 80 53.22 -39.92 20.33
N SER A 81 52.12 -40.20 19.62
CA SER A 81 50.76 -40.15 20.14
C SER A 81 50.41 -41.39 20.99
N ASN A 82 49.70 -41.22 22.11
CA ASN A 82 48.47 -42.00 22.36
C ASN A 82 47.64 -41.50 23.55
N VAL A 83 46.36 -41.91 23.54
CA VAL A 83 45.24 -41.41 24.35
C VAL A 83 45.09 -42.19 25.67
N VAL A 84 44.57 -41.56 26.74
CA VAL A 84 43.42 -42.03 27.58
C VAL A 84 43.31 -41.30 28.94
N GLU A 85 42.19 -40.59 29.10
CA GLU A 85 41.37 -40.30 30.29
C GLU A 85 41.90 -39.74 31.63
N GLN A 86 41.32 -38.57 31.95
CA GLN A 86 40.64 -38.19 33.22
C GLN A 86 41.41 -37.74 34.49
N ASN A 87 41.12 -36.47 34.81
CA ASN A 87 40.60 -35.94 36.09
C ASN A 87 41.50 -35.27 37.15
N THR A 88 40.90 -34.20 37.69
CA THR A 88 41.03 -33.57 39.03
C THR A 88 42.23 -32.70 39.42
N GLU A 89 41.86 -31.49 39.84
CA GLU A 89 42.41 -30.62 40.91
C GLU A 89 43.72 -29.82 40.72
N ASP A 90 43.49 -28.50 40.58
CA ASP A 90 44.11 -27.38 41.32
C ASP A 90 45.64 -27.19 41.32
N THR A 91 46.07 -26.02 40.82
CA THR A 91 47.06 -25.23 41.57
C THR A 91 46.95 -23.72 41.27
N SER A 92 46.35 -23.00 42.21
CA SER A 92 46.60 -21.59 42.59
C SER A 92 47.61 -20.75 41.78
N ILE A 93 47.19 -19.56 41.33
CA ILE A 93 48.08 -18.41 41.05
C ILE A 93 47.83 -17.33 42.11
N GLN A 94 48.88 -16.59 42.51
CA GLN A 94 48.82 -15.58 43.58
C GLN A 94 48.51 -14.18 43.03
N GLU A 95 47.67 -13.43 43.73
CA GLU A 95 47.43 -12.01 43.48
C GLU A 95 48.56 -11.14 44.06
N GLU A 96 49.06 -10.19 43.27
CA GLU A 96 49.94 -9.14 43.78
C GLU A 96 49.14 -8.08 44.55
N LYS A 97 49.75 -7.53 45.62
CA LYS A 97 49.10 -6.51 46.47
C LYS A 97 49.40 -5.10 45.99
N THR A 98 48.34 -4.37 45.63
CA THR A 98 48.31 -2.91 45.72
C THR A 98 47.58 -2.48 47.01
N ASN A 99 47.78 -1.23 47.44
CA ASN A 99 47.29 -0.75 48.74
C ASN A 99 45.91 -0.09 48.62
N ASP A 100 44.85 -0.78 49.03
CA ASP A 100 43.58 -0.15 49.38
C ASP A 100 43.58 0.40 50.82
N GLU A 101 42.92 1.54 51.03
CA GLU A 101 42.70 2.07 52.39
C GLU A 101 41.70 1.18 53.15
N LYS A 102 42.22 0.56 54.21
CA LYS A 102 41.52 -0.47 54.96
C LYS A 102 40.40 0.10 55.84
N VAL A 103 39.16 0.04 55.35
CA VAL A 103 37.94 0.33 56.12
C VAL A 103 37.98 -0.40 57.46
N SER A 104 37.82 0.33 58.56
CA SER A 104 37.94 -0.20 59.91
C SER A 104 36.63 -0.85 60.37
N ALA A 105 36.61 -2.19 60.46
CA ALA A 105 35.51 -2.91 61.08
C ALA A 105 35.31 -2.46 62.55
N THR A 106 34.06 -2.15 62.91
CA THR A 106 33.63 -2.00 64.30
C THR A 106 32.99 -3.31 64.79
N ALA A 107 32.36 -3.32 65.97
CA ALA A 107 31.95 -4.56 66.64
C ALA A 107 30.71 -5.25 66.05
N ASP A 108 30.01 -4.60 65.11
CA ASP A 108 28.90 -5.14 64.34
C ASP A 108 29.30 -5.26 62.86
N ASN A 109 28.84 -6.31 62.16
CA ASN A 109 29.35 -6.71 60.83
C ASN A 109 28.91 -5.82 59.65
N ASN A 110 28.59 -4.54 59.88
CA ASN A 110 28.04 -3.65 58.86
C ASN A 110 29.17 -2.94 58.09
N LEU A 111 29.34 -3.29 56.82
CA LEU A 111 30.23 -2.56 55.90
C LEU A 111 29.64 -1.17 55.63
N SER A 112 30.47 -0.12 55.71
CA SER A 112 30.03 1.26 55.50
C SER A 112 31.18 2.19 55.11
N GLY A 113 30.85 3.36 54.55
CA GLY A 113 31.83 4.37 54.14
C GLY A 113 31.20 5.61 53.49
N ASN A 114 32.04 6.45 52.87
CA ASN A 114 31.59 7.61 52.08
C ASN A 114 31.37 7.19 50.61
N CYS A 115 30.41 7.82 49.92
CA CYS A 115 30.18 7.70 48.48
C CYS A 115 29.73 9.01 47.82
N GLY A 116 30.06 10.16 48.41
CA GLY A 116 29.82 11.49 47.85
C GLY A 116 30.78 11.84 46.71
N ALA A 117 30.33 12.70 45.79
CA ALA A 117 31.13 13.14 44.64
C ALA A 117 32.27 14.08 45.01
N THR A 118 32.10 14.90 46.05
CA THR A 118 33.11 15.83 46.58
C THR A 118 33.16 15.79 48.11
N GLU A 119 34.17 16.43 48.71
CA GLU A 119 34.28 16.61 50.17
C GLU A 119 33.08 17.36 50.81
N ASN A 120 32.28 18.07 50.01
CA ASN A 120 31.07 18.75 50.49
C ASN A 120 29.80 17.88 50.38
N ASP A 121 29.85 16.80 49.60
CA ASP A 121 28.75 15.85 49.45
C ASP A 121 28.79 14.86 50.62
N ASN A 122 28.07 15.19 51.68
CA ASN A 122 27.93 14.36 52.87
C ASN A 122 27.00 13.17 52.57
N VAL A 123 27.43 12.27 51.69
CA VAL A 123 26.73 11.05 51.27
C VAL A 123 27.52 9.83 51.72
N THR A 124 26.85 8.93 52.43
CA THR A 124 27.44 7.71 53.01
C THR A 124 26.64 6.48 52.64
N TRP A 125 27.31 5.32 52.65
CA TRP A 125 26.69 4.03 52.41
C TRP A 125 26.84 3.10 53.62
N GLU A 126 25.88 2.20 53.80
CA GLU A 126 25.92 1.09 54.75
C GLU A 126 25.27 -0.14 54.11
N LEU A 127 25.89 -1.31 54.24
CA LEU A 127 25.35 -2.58 53.75
C LEU A 127 24.77 -3.38 54.93
N ARG A 128 23.44 -3.52 54.98
CA ARG A 128 22.71 -4.23 56.05
C ARG A 128 22.15 -5.55 55.53
N GLN A 129 22.43 -6.68 56.18
CA GLN A 129 21.83 -7.96 55.79
C GLN A 129 20.30 -7.91 56.03
N ASN A 130 19.51 -8.30 55.03
CA ASN A 130 18.05 -8.19 55.03
C ASN A 130 17.29 -9.52 54.98
N ASN A 131 18.01 -10.65 54.94
CA ASN A 131 17.47 -12.00 55.13
C ASN A 131 18.02 -12.66 56.41
N SER A 132 17.46 -13.81 56.79
CA SER A 132 17.94 -14.63 57.92
C SER A 132 18.79 -15.82 57.49
N ASP A 133 19.11 -15.95 56.20
CA ASP A 133 19.94 -17.03 55.66
C ASP A 133 21.40 -16.56 55.56
N ASN A 134 22.19 -16.93 56.57
CA ASN A 134 23.61 -16.62 56.63
C ASN A 134 24.47 -17.47 55.68
N SER A 135 23.90 -18.48 55.01
CA SER A 135 24.60 -19.26 53.97
C SER A 135 24.50 -18.61 52.58
N ASN A 136 23.45 -17.81 52.36
CA ASN A 136 23.26 -16.99 51.16
C ASN A 136 22.71 -15.61 51.55
N PRO A 137 23.53 -14.74 52.17
CA PRO A 137 23.06 -13.46 52.70
C PRO A 137 22.67 -12.49 51.57
N THR A 138 21.51 -11.85 51.71
CA THR A 138 21.07 -10.73 50.87
C THR A 138 21.07 -9.44 51.67
N TYR A 139 21.19 -8.31 50.97
CA TYR A 139 21.48 -7.02 51.59
C TYR A 139 20.55 -5.90 51.12
N THR A 140 20.28 -4.97 52.04
CA THR A 140 19.80 -3.63 51.74
C THR A 140 21.02 -2.70 51.71
N LEU A 141 21.25 -2.04 50.58
CA LEU A 141 22.23 -0.96 50.46
C LEU A 141 21.55 0.36 50.89
N VAL A 142 22.03 0.95 51.98
CA VAL A 142 21.48 2.17 52.56
C VAL A 142 22.37 3.35 52.18
N ILE A 143 21.86 4.26 51.36
CA ILE A 143 22.54 5.48 50.92
C ILE A 143 21.95 6.67 51.69
N SER A 144 22.71 7.15 52.68
CA SER A 144 22.31 8.17 53.64
C SER A 144 22.98 9.52 53.37
N GLY A 145 22.40 10.58 53.93
CA GLY A 145 22.96 11.93 53.86
C GLY A 145 22.42 12.75 52.69
N SER A 146 23.21 13.70 52.19
CA SER A 146 22.77 14.75 51.27
C SER A 146 23.87 15.18 50.30
N GLY A 147 23.53 15.35 49.02
CA GLY A 147 24.46 15.75 47.96
C GLY A 147 24.48 14.79 46.77
N ALA A 148 25.49 14.92 45.93
CA ALA A 148 25.71 14.06 44.77
C ALA A 148 26.48 12.79 45.15
N MET A 149 26.06 11.63 44.64
CA MET A 149 26.86 10.41 44.68
C MET A 149 28.04 10.48 43.68
N LYS A 150 29.18 9.88 44.04
CA LYS A 150 30.36 9.74 43.19
C LYS A 150 30.04 8.96 41.91
N ASP A 151 30.59 9.40 40.77
CA ASP A 151 30.62 8.60 39.54
C ASP A 151 31.67 7.47 39.65
N TYR A 152 31.33 6.28 39.14
CA TYR A 152 32.17 5.07 39.21
C TYR A 152 32.69 4.62 37.83
N THR A 153 33.76 3.84 37.87
CA THR A 153 34.46 3.30 36.71
C THR A 153 33.68 2.14 36.10
N VAL A 154 33.14 2.37 34.91
CA VAL A 154 32.52 1.34 34.06
C VAL A 154 33.61 0.81 33.12
N ALA A 155 33.90 -0.49 33.17
CA ALA A 155 34.84 -1.13 32.26
C ALA A 155 34.19 -1.29 30.87
N THR A 156 34.93 -0.94 29.82
CA THR A 156 34.48 -0.98 28.42
C THR A 156 35.32 -1.94 27.57
N SER A 157 35.97 -2.92 28.20
CA SER A 157 36.98 -3.79 27.59
C SER A 157 36.52 -5.25 27.50
N GLY A 158 36.12 -5.66 26.30
CA GLY A 158 35.62 -7.00 26.01
C GLY A 158 34.26 -6.96 25.28
N TYR A 159 33.82 -8.10 24.77
CA TYR A 159 32.49 -8.25 24.15
C TYR A 159 31.37 -8.50 25.18
N ASP A 160 31.70 -8.50 26.47
CA ASP A 160 30.78 -8.70 27.57
C ASP A 160 30.38 -7.37 28.22
N TYR A 161 29.05 -7.20 28.36
CA TYR A 161 28.32 -6.35 29.31
C TYR A 161 29.11 -5.33 30.18
N TYR A 162 28.72 -4.05 30.09
CA TYR A 162 29.26 -2.92 30.85
C TYR A 162 29.21 -3.12 32.37
N LYS A 163 30.35 -3.56 32.93
CA LYS A 163 30.50 -3.89 34.35
C LYS A 163 31.27 -2.81 35.12
N VAL A 164 30.79 -2.47 36.30
CA VAL A 164 31.47 -1.55 37.22
C VAL A 164 32.50 -2.29 38.07
N THR A 165 33.63 -1.65 38.37
CA THR A 165 34.77 -2.29 39.06
C THR A 165 35.14 -1.66 40.41
N ASP A 166 34.72 -0.43 40.70
CA ASP A 166 35.21 0.38 41.84
C ASP A 166 34.10 0.93 42.77
N THR A 167 32.87 0.42 42.71
CA THR A 167 31.86 0.69 43.76
C THR A 167 32.27 -0.02 45.06
N PRO A 168 32.15 0.61 46.25
CA PRO A 168 32.52 -0.01 47.53
C PRO A 168 31.75 -1.30 47.86
N TRP A 169 30.64 -1.53 47.17
CA TRP A 169 29.75 -2.69 47.29
C TRP A 169 29.75 -3.61 46.05
N VAL A 170 30.69 -3.44 45.10
CA VAL A 170 30.74 -4.21 43.83
C VAL A 170 30.65 -5.72 44.04
N ASN A 171 31.35 -6.25 45.05
CA ASN A 171 31.41 -7.67 45.39
C ASN A 171 30.12 -8.21 46.07
N TYR A 172 29.09 -7.38 46.21
CA TYR A 172 27.79 -7.70 46.81
C TYR A 172 26.60 -7.35 45.90
N ALA A 173 26.81 -6.82 44.69
CA ALA A 173 25.73 -6.36 43.80
C ALA A 173 24.70 -7.47 43.51
N ASP A 174 25.17 -8.70 43.25
CA ASP A 174 24.34 -9.90 43.01
C ASP A 174 23.42 -10.28 44.19
N LYS A 175 23.69 -9.72 45.38
CA LYS A 175 23.01 -9.95 46.66
C LYS A 175 22.32 -8.70 47.22
N ILE A 176 22.51 -7.52 46.63
CA ILE A 176 21.77 -6.30 47.00
C ILE A 176 20.36 -6.38 46.41
N THR A 177 19.39 -6.77 47.25
CA THR A 177 17.99 -6.98 46.85
C THR A 177 17.11 -5.77 47.11
N GLN A 178 17.61 -4.79 47.86
CA GLN A 178 16.92 -3.54 48.16
C GLN A 178 17.93 -2.38 48.22
N ILE A 179 17.50 -1.19 47.80
CA ILE A 179 18.22 0.07 48.06
C ILE A 179 17.30 0.94 48.92
N ASP A 180 17.86 1.58 49.94
CA ASP A 180 17.22 2.58 50.80
C ASP A 180 17.95 3.91 50.54
N LEU A 181 17.30 4.86 49.88
CA LEU A 181 17.92 6.06 49.32
C LEU A 181 17.40 7.32 50.03
N SER A 182 18.30 8.17 50.52
CA SER A 182 17.92 9.47 51.09
C SER A 182 17.24 10.38 50.06
N THR A 183 16.19 11.11 50.50
CA THR A 183 15.50 12.11 49.69
C THR A 183 16.35 13.35 49.39
N GLU A 184 17.46 13.53 50.10
CA GLU A 184 18.39 14.66 49.95
C GLU A 184 19.55 14.38 48.98
N ILE A 185 19.51 13.25 48.26
CA ILE A 185 20.44 12.93 47.16
C ILE A 185 20.06 13.72 45.91
N THR A 186 21.02 14.46 45.36
CA THR A 186 20.82 15.33 44.18
C THR A 186 21.23 14.66 42.87
N LYS A 187 22.18 13.72 42.92
CA LYS A 187 22.63 12.92 41.78
C LYS A 187 22.90 11.48 42.21
N ILE A 188 22.45 10.53 41.39
CA ILE A 188 22.94 9.15 41.40
C ILE A 188 24.12 9.06 40.44
N GLY A 189 25.23 8.50 40.91
CA GLY A 189 26.47 8.41 40.15
C GLY A 189 26.41 7.38 39.01
N GLN A 190 27.24 7.58 37.99
CA GLN A 190 27.51 6.60 36.94
C GLN A 190 27.82 5.25 37.58
N GLY A 191 27.16 4.19 37.13
CA GLY A 191 27.40 2.82 37.59
C GLY A 191 27.00 2.49 39.04
N ALA A 192 26.45 3.43 39.82
CA ALA A 192 26.31 3.28 41.28
C ALA A 192 25.58 2.00 41.74
N PHE A 193 24.53 1.58 41.04
CA PHE A 193 23.75 0.37 41.33
C PHE A 193 23.80 -0.66 40.18
N ASN A 194 24.85 -0.62 39.35
CA ASN A 194 25.10 -1.59 38.30
C ASN A 194 25.08 -3.02 38.87
N SER A 195 24.50 -3.96 38.12
CA SER A 195 24.37 -5.37 38.44
C SER A 195 23.63 -5.69 39.76
N CYS A 196 22.90 -4.72 40.35
CA CYS A 196 22.23 -4.94 41.63
C CYS A 196 20.98 -5.83 41.49
N ALA A 197 20.84 -6.79 42.40
CA ALA A 197 19.76 -7.78 42.44
C ALA A 197 18.38 -7.25 42.92
N ILE A 198 18.12 -5.95 42.74
CA ILE A 198 16.86 -5.29 43.13
C ILE A 198 15.68 -5.73 42.27
N THR A 199 14.47 -5.71 42.83
CA THR A 199 13.22 -6.00 42.12
C THR A 199 12.37 -4.77 41.80
N THR A 200 12.62 -3.66 42.50
CA THR A 200 11.99 -2.34 42.38
C THR A 200 13.03 -1.23 42.57
N LEU A 201 12.77 -0.02 42.07
CA LEU A 201 13.63 1.15 42.29
C LEU A 201 13.43 1.71 43.72
N PRO A 202 14.44 2.39 44.31
CA PRO A 202 14.34 2.90 45.69
C PRO A 202 13.26 3.97 45.89
N TRP A 203 12.76 4.58 44.81
CA TRP A 203 11.69 5.57 44.83
C TRP A 203 10.31 5.06 44.42
N THR A 204 10.14 3.77 44.08
CA THR A 204 8.87 3.24 43.57
C THR A 204 7.71 3.49 44.53
N GLY A 205 6.67 4.18 44.06
CA GLY A 205 5.50 4.61 44.85
C GLY A 205 5.73 5.81 45.77
N ASN A 206 6.91 6.43 45.71
CA ASN A 206 7.34 7.59 46.51
C ASN A 206 8.03 8.67 45.65
N GLU A 207 7.80 8.65 44.33
CA GLU A 207 8.54 9.43 43.30
C GLU A 207 8.60 10.94 43.61
N ALA A 208 7.53 11.49 44.20
CA ALA A 208 7.44 12.90 44.56
C ALA A 208 8.27 13.33 45.79
N LEU A 209 8.75 12.38 46.61
CA LEU A 209 9.59 12.68 47.77
C LEU A 209 11.04 12.98 47.36
N TYR A 210 11.51 12.42 46.24
CA TYR A 210 12.89 12.56 45.74
C TYR A 210 13.10 13.85 44.94
N SER A 211 12.42 14.94 45.32
CA SER A 211 12.39 16.20 44.57
C SER A 211 13.73 16.94 44.45
N ASN A 212 14.74 16.54 45.25
CA ASN A 212 16.12 17.02 45.12
C ASN A 212 16.91 16.31 44.00
N LEU A 213 16.50 15.11 43.58
CA LEU A 213 17.22 14.29 42.59
C LEU A 213 17.02 14.87 41.19
N VAL A 214 18.10 15.33 40.57
CA VAL A 214 18.11 16.00 39.25
C VAL A 214 18.89 15.26 38.17
N GLU A 215 19.86 14.41 38.53
CA GLU A 215 20.66 13.61 37.58
C GLU A 215 20.72 12.14 37.99
N ILE A 216 20.57 11.26 37.00
CA ILE A 216 20.84 9.82 37.13
C ILE A 216 21.97 9.49 36.14
N GLY A 217 23.12 9.05 36.65
CA GLY A 217 24.32 8.78 35.85
C GLY A 217 24.17 7.57 34.91
N ALA A 218 25.07 7.49 33.92
CA ALA A 218 25.10 6.41 32.94
C ALA A 218 25.30 5.03 33.59
N PHE A 219 24.76 3.96 33.00
CA PHE A 219 24.87 2.57 33.48
C PHE A 219 24.43 2.32 34.94
N SER A 220 23.75 3.29 35.58
CA SER A 220 23.60 3.32 37.05
C SER A 220 22.65 2.26 37.61
N PHE A 221 21.78 1.68 36.79
CA PHE A 221 20.97 0.49 37.11
C PHE A 221 21.14 -0.60 36.03
N ALA A 222 22.18 -0.52 35.18
CA ALA A 222 22.41 -1.52 34.14
C ALA A 222 22.63 -2.90 34.77
N GLY A 223 22.17 -3.96 34.10
CA GLY A 223 22.24 -5.34 34.57
C GLY A 223 21.48 -5.62 35.87
N CYS A 224 20.54 -4.76 36.29
CA CYS A 224 19.57 -5.10 37.35
C CYS A 224 18.56 -6.14 36.83
N THR A 225 19.04 -7.35 36.54
CA THR A 225 18.34 -8.46 35.88
C THR A 225 17.12 -9.00 36.63
N LYS A 226 16.86 -8.51 37.85
CA LYS A 226 15.66 -8.84 38.66
C LYS A 226 14.66 -7.68 38.72
N LEU A 227 14.97 -6.50 38.18
CA LEU A 227 14.12 -5.32 38.18
C LEU A 227 12.90 -5.57 37.28
N THR A 228 11.69 -5.45 37.84
CA THR A 228 10.45 -5.87 37.15
C THR A 228 9.67 -4.73 36.50
N SER A 229 9.82 -3.51 37.03
CA SER A 229 9.14 -2.29 36.56
C SER A 229 10.03 -1.07 36.80
N VAL A 230 9.87 -0.03 35.96
CA VAL A 230 10.55 1.28 36.10
C VAL A 230 9.51 2.37 36.27
N THR A 231 9.70 3.22 37.30
CA THR A 231 9.00 4.49 37.50
C THR A 231 10.04 5.61 37.50
N PHE A 232 9.64 6.84 37.15
CA PHE A 232 10.56 7.98 37.09
C PHE A 232 10.28 9.04 38.17
N VAL A 233 11.32 9.81 38.54
CA VAL A 233 11.24 10.92 39.50
C VAL A 233 11.06 12.25 38.76
N PRO A 234 9.99 13.05 39.00
CA PRO A 234 9.66 14.24 38.20
C PRO A 234 10.74 15.33 38.11
N SER A 235 11.59 15.44 39.13
CA SER A 235 12.69 16.41 39.22
C SER A 235 13.92 16.01 38.41
N VAL A 236 14.07 14.75 37.98
CA VAL A 236 15.21 14.32 37.16
C VAL A 236 15.14 15.01 35.80
N LYS A 237 16.23 15.67 35.42
CA LYS A 237 16.37 16.46 34.19
C LYS A 237 17.41 15.88 33.24
N LYS A 238 18.24 14.94 33.70
CA LYS A 238 19.27 14.27 32.92
C LYS A 238 19.35 12.80 33.29
N TYR A 239 19.31 11.95 32.27
CA TYR A 239 19.55 10.51 32.35
C TYR A 239 20.79 10.22 31.52
N GLY A 240 21.86 9.73 32.14
CA GLY A 240 23.03 9.27 31.39
C GLY A 240 22.72 8.02 30.58
N ASN A 241 23.57 7.72 29.60
CA ASN A 241 23.35 6.64 28.65
C ASN A 241 23.21 5.27 29.38
N TYR A 242 22.41 4.37 28.83
CA TYR A 242 22.29 2.97 29.26
C TYR A 242 21.81 2.76 30.73
N VAL A 243 20.97 3.67 31.29
CA VAL A 243 20.54 3.59 32.71
C VAL A 243 20.02 2.21 33.13
N PHE A 244 19.13 1.61 32.34
CA PHE A 244 18.48 0.32 32.64
C PHE A 244 18.84 -0.78 31.62
N GLU A 245 19.96 -0.64 30.91
CA GLU A 245 20.42 -1.64 29.95
C GLU A 245 20.54 -3.04 30.62
N TYR A 246 20.22 -4.12 29.91
CA TYR A 246 20.22 -5.49 30.46
C TYR A 246 19.34 -5.71 31.71
N CYS A 247 18.33 -4.87 31.97
CA CYS A 247 17.27 -5.19 32.95
C CYS A 247 16.32 -6.26 32.38
N THR A 248 16.81 -7.48 32.21
CA THR A 248 16.14 -8.55 31.44
C THR A 248 14.83 -9.06 32.04
N ALA A 249 14.53 -8.81 33.33
CA ALA A 249 13.22 -9.08 33.93
C ALA A 249 12.22 -7.93 33.84
N LEU A 250 12.59 -6.81 33.22
CA LEU A 250 11.74 -5.62 33.12
C LEU A 250 10.55 -5.88 32.18
N THR A 251 9.34 -5.64 32.67
CA THR A 251 8.08 -5.93 31.95
C THR A 251 7.19 -4.69 31.73
N SER A 252 7.48 -3.58 32.41
CA SER A 252 6.66 -2.36 32.36
C SER A 252 7.46 -1.10 32.69
N VAL A 253 7.07 0.02 32.06
CA VAL A 253 7.63 1.35 32.31
C VAL A 253 6.46 2.33 32.52
N ASP A 254 6.42 3.00 33.67
CA ASP A 254 5.50 4.13 33.90
C ASP A 254 6.18 5.43 33.45
N TRP A 255 5.83 5.87 32.25
CA TRP A 255 6.36 7.08 31.64
C TRP A 255 5.81 8.39 32.20
N ALA A 256 4.81 8.39 33.10
CA ALA A 256 4.09 9.60 33.53
C ALA A 256 5.03 10.73 34.02
N ASN A 257 6.11 10.34 34.71
CA ASN A 257 7.09 11.25 35.29
C ASN A 257 8.37 11.43 34.46
N TYR A 258 8.56 10.73 33.34
CA TYR A 258 9.79 10.83 32.53
C TYR A 258 9.89 12.25 31.94
N ASN A 259 10.84 13.06 32.41
CA ASN A 259 10.83 14.50 32.13
C ASN A 259 12.23 15.12 32.01
N PRO A 260 13.12 14.59 31.15
CA PRO A 260 14.43 15.19 30.91
C PRO A 260 14.32 16.61 30.32
N ASN A 261 15.45 17.30 30.28
CA ASN A 261 15.60 18.53 29.49
C ASN A 261 15.54 18.21 27.98
N GLU A 262 15.48 19.27 27.16
CA GLU A 262 15.85 19.18 25.75
C GLU A 262 17.35 18.87 25.62
N GLU A 263 17.69 17.89 24.79
CA GLU A 263 19.06 17.51 24.42
C GLU A 263 19.18 17.50 22.89
N THR A 264 20.41 17.61 22.35
CA THR A 264 20.64 17.60 20.90
C THR A 264 21.20 16.26 20.48
N SER A 265 20.54 15.61 19.51
CA SER A 265 20.97 14.33 18.95
C SER A 265 22.37 14.44 18.34
N ASP A 266 23.27 13.55 18.76
CA ASP A 266 24.68 13.53 18.36
C ASP A 266 24.87 13.22 16.86
N LYS A 267 23.96 12.43 16.24
CA LYS A 267 24.08 12.05 14.82
C LYS A 267 23.26 12.93 13.89
N LEU A 268 22.06 13.33 14.30
CA LEU A 268 21.09 14.03 13.45
C LEU A 268 21.07 15.55 13.72
N ASN A 269 21.79 16.02 14.75
CA ASN A 269 21.94 17.45 15.09
C ASN A 269 20.60 18.19 15.23
N LYS A 270 19.58 17.49 15.75
CA LYS A 270 18.23 18.01 16.03
C LYS A 270 18.01 18.01 17.55
N THR A 271 17.45 19.10 18.07
CA THR A 271 17.19 19.27 19.50
C THR A 271 15.76 18.85 19.85
N GLY A 272 15.56 18.21 21.01
CA GLY A 272 14.24 17.92 21.56
C GLY A 272 14.28 17.13 22.87
N ILE A 273 13.11 16.82 23.41
CA ILE A 273 12.97 15.93 24.58
C ILE A 273 13.08 14.47 24.12
N LEU A 274 14.24 13.84 24.35
CA LEU A 274 14.56 12.50 23.87
C LEU A 274 14.27 11.41 24.92
N VAL A 275 14.02 10.18 24.46
CA VAL A 275 14.34 8.97 25.23
C VAL A 275 15.85 8.74 25.13
N ALA A 276 16.60 8.86 26.22
CA ALA A 276 18.07 8.84 26.22
C ALA A 276 18.73 7.57 25.62
N THR A 277 19.98 7.69 25.13
CA THR A 277 20.76 6.61 24.51
C THR A 277 20.71 5.33 25.35
N GLY A 278 20.32 4.23 24.70
CA GLY A 278 20.34 2.88 25.28
C GLY A 278 19.48 2.67 26.53
N LEU A 279 18.56 3.59 26.86
CA LEU A 279 17.85 3.63 28.15
C LEU A 279 17.26 2.27 28.57
N PHE A 280 16.70 1.51 27.62
CA PHE A 280 16.13 0.18 27.81
C PHE A 280 16.72 -0.85 26.83
N ALA A 281 17.95 -0.67 26.37
CA ALA A 281 18.61 -1.66 25.52
C ALA A 281 18.71 -3.03 26.24
N GLU A 282 18.59 -4.12 25.47
CA GLU A 282 18.65 -5.51 25.95
C GLU A 282 17.53 -5.90 26.96
N CYS A 283 16.51 -5.06 27.14
CA CYS A 283 15.35 -5.32 28.01
C CYS A 283 14.29 -6.19 27.30
N SER A 284 14.66 -7.42 26.93
CA SER A 284 13.90 -8.34 26.08
C SER A 284 12.55 -8.84 26.64
N ASN A 285 12.17 -8.49 27.88
CA ASN A 285 10.84 -8.75 28.45
C ASN A 285 9.89 -7.54 28.44
N LEU A 286 10.33 -6.35 28.03
CA LEU A 286 9.43 -5.24 27.67
C LEU A 286 8.67 -5.64 26.41
N LYS A 287 7.38 -5.94 26.52
CA LYS A 287 6.60 -6.64 25.49
C LYS A 287 5.25 -5.99 25.22
N GLY A 288 4.67 -6.28 24.05
CA GLY A 288 3.45 -5.65 23.57
C GLY A 288 3.74 -4.36 22.80
N ASP A 289 2.86 -3.38 22.94
CA ASP A 289 2.88 -2.16 22.13
C ASP A 289 3.59 -1.02 22.88
N LEU A 290 4.60 -0.41 22.26
CA LEU A 290 5.28 0.74 22.86
C LEU A 290 4.40 1.99 22.73
N THR A 291 4.03 2.56 23.88
CA THR A 291 3.39 3.88 23.97
C THR A 291 4.33 4.87 24.67
N LEU A 292 4.50 6.05 24.08
CA LEU A 292 5.33 7.14 24.61
C LEU A 292 4.46 8.36 24.95
N PRO A 293 4.80 9.15 25.99
CA PRO A 293 4.10 10.41 26.28
C PRO A 293 4.20 11.40 25.11
N ASN A 294 3.11 12.10 24.81
CA ASN A 294 3.05 13.06 23.67
C ASN A 294 4.16 14.11 23.65
N LYS A 295 4.79 14.43 24.79
CA LYS A 295 5.88 15.40 24.93
C LYS A 295 7.26 14.86 24.54
N ILE A 296 7.39 13.57 24.24
CA ILE A 296 8.63 12.99 23.72
C ILE A 296 8.71 13.32 22.24
N GLU A 297 9.85 13.86 21.84
CA GLU A 297 10.10 14.42 20.52
C GLU A 297 11.11 13.60 19.72
N GLY A 298 11.79 12.68 20.40
CA GLY A 298 12.74 11.78 19.78
C GLY A 298 13.09 10.56 20.61
N ILE A 299 13.73 9.62 19.96
CA ILE A 299 14.26 8.38 20.53
C ILE A 299 15.73 8.34 20.14
N ASP A 300 16.61 8.29 21.14
CA ASP A 300 18.05 8.38 20.97
C ASP A 300 18.68 7.01 20.63
N ARG A 301 19.99 6.98 20.45
CA ARG A 301 20.74 5.83 19.92
C ARG A 301 20.46 4.56 20.73
N ALA A 302 20.00 3.52 20.03
CA ALA A 302 19.71 2.20 20.60
C ALA A 302 18.75 2.15 21.80
N SER A 303 17.94 3.17 22.09
CA SER A 303 17.13 3.24 23.34
C SER A 303 16.20 2.05 23.60
N PHE A 304 15.74 1.35 22.55
CA PHE A 304 14.91 0.14 22.61
C PHE A 304 15.52 -1.05 21.85
N ARG A 305 16.84 -1.04 21.59
CA ARG A 305 17.55 -2.14 20.92
C ARG A 305 17.40 -3.46 21.70
N ASN A 306 17.03 -4.54 21.02
CA ASN A 306 16.76 -5.87 21.60
C ASN A 306 15.77 -5.85 22.80
N THR A 307 14.77 -4.97 22.74
CA THR A 307 13.56 -5.07 23.58
C THR A 307 12.60 -6.11 23.01
N GLY A 308 11.59 -6.51 23.77
CA GLY A 308 10.56 -7.46 23.31
C GLY A 308 9.32 -6.83 22.67
N TYR A 309 9.34 -5.53 22.35
CA TYR A 309 8.17 -4.82 21.82
C TYR A 309 7.76 -5.36 20.43
N THR A 310 6.46 -5.56 20.24
CA THR A 310 5.86 -6.14 19.02
C THR A 310 5.21 -5.11 18.12
N SER A 311 4.94 -3.90 18.62
CA SER A 311 4.57 -2.76 17.77
C SER A 311 5.06 -1.43 18.33
N VAL A 312 5.11 -0.43 17.45
CA VAL A 312 5.23 0.98 17.83
C VAL A 312 4.27 1.83 16.98
N ASP A 313 3.49 2.66 17.66
CA ASP A 313 2.64 3.70 17.07
C ASP A 313 3.24 5.06 17.46
N PHE A 314 3.46 5.93 16.48
CA PHE A 314 3.80 7.33 16.69
C PHE A 314 2.54 8.18 16.48
N PRO A 315 1.70 8.37 17.52
CA PRO A 315 0.33 8.81 17.35
C PRO A 315 0.24 10.20 16.73
N LYS A 316 -0.62 10.32 15.70
CA LYS A 316 -0.84 11.47 14.81
C LYS A 316 -0.89 12.87 15.46
N ASN A 317 -1.23 12.97 16.74
CA ASN A 317 -1.40 14.23 17.48
C ASN A 317 -0.44 14.40 18.70
N ALA A 318 0.62 13.61 18.80
CA ALA A 318 1.74 13.90 19.71
C ALA A 318 2.61 15.06 19.17
N SER A 319 3.54 15.57 20.00
CA SER A 319 4.56 16.57 19.58
C SER A 319 5.50 16.06 18.49
N GLY A 320 5.38 14.79 18.10
CA GLY A 320 6.08 14.16 16.99
C GLY A 320 7.41 13.57 17.41
N ILE A 321 7.54 12.26 17.24
CA ILE A 321 8.86 11.66 17.15
C ILE A 321 9.46 12.12 15.82
N ARG A 322 10.22 13.24 15.88
CA ARG A 322 10.90 13.86 14.74
C ARG A 322 12.39 13.46 14.65
N ILE A 323 12.86 12.68 15.62
CA ILE A 323 14.23 12.18 15.72
C ILE A 323 14.15 10.70 16.10
N VAL A 324 14.60 9.80 15.23
CA VAL A 324 14.81 8.38 15.59
C VAL A 324 16.25 8.01 15.26
N GLU A 325 17.09 7.93 16.29
CA GLU A 325 18.54 7.78 16.19
C GLU A 325 19.02 6.37 15.82
N GLU A 326 20.34 6.25 15.63
CA GLU A 326 21.02 5.02 15.19
C GLU A 326 20.57 3.78 15.99
N SER A 327 20.12 2.73 15.30
CA SER A 327 19.70 1.44 15.87
C SER A 327 18.61 1.49 16.95
N ALA A 328 17.82 2.57 17.05
CA ALA A 328 16.86 2.80 18.15
C ALA A 328 15.94 1.61 18.48
N PHE A 329 15.49 0.85 17.47
CA PHE A 329 14.65 -0.35 17.60
C PHE A 329 15.30 -1.62 17.05
N ALA A 330 16.61 -1.63 16.80
CA ALA A 330 17.28 -2.75 16.16
C ALA A 330 17.11 -4.05 16.97
N ASN A 331 16.80 -5.16 16.31
CA ASN A 331 16.52 -6.47 16.92
C ASN A 331 15.26 -6.54 17.82
N ALA A 332 14.42 -5.50 17.86
CA ALA A 332 13.11 -5.62 18.51
C ALA A 332 12.16 -6.45 17.61
N PRO A 333 11.31 -7.35 18.17
CA PRO A 333 10.45 -8.22 17.38
C PRO A 333 9.19 -7.50 16.84
N LEU A 334 9.33 -6.23 16.43
CA LEU A 334 8.27 -5.41 15.87
C LEU A 334 7.66 -6.09 14.63
N THR A 335 6.36 -6.37 14.65
CA THR A 335 5.61 -6.86 13.49
C THR A 335 4.85 -5.75 12.76
N THR A 336 4.61 -4.63 13.44
CA THR A 336 3.85 -3.48 12.95
C THR A 336 4.52 -2.19 13.40
N ILE A 337 4.65 -1.22 12.48
CA ILE A 337 5.19 0.11 12.73
C ILE A 337 4.26 1.13 12.06
N VAL A 338 3.85 2.17 12.78
CA VAL A 338 3.18 3.34 12.21
C VAL A 338 4.16 4.51 12.26
N LEU A 339 4.65 4.95 11.10
CA LEU A 339 5.57 6.10 11.01
C LEU A 339 4.85 7.44 11.19
N PRO A 340 5.54 8.52 11.61
CA PRO A 340 4.90 9.80 11.94
C PRO A 340 4.20 10.45 10.73
N ASP A 341 3.10 11.15 10.98
CA ASP A 341 2.35 11.86 9.94
C ASP A 341 3.15 13.05 9.39
N ASN A 342 3.60 12.95 8.13
CA ASN A 342 4.41 13.96 7.45
C ASN A 342 3.70 15.31 7.20
N ASN A 343 2.37 15.37 7.34
CA ASN A 343 1.62 16.62 7.31
C ASN A 343 1.75 17.43 8.61
N VAL A 344 2.19 16.77 9.70
CA VAL A 344 2.43 17.38 11.01
C VAL A 344 3.95 17.54 11.24
N HIS A 345 4.71 16.47 11.01
CA HIS A 345 6.14 16.36 11.33
C HIS A 345 6.98 16.18 10.06
N SER A 346 6.89 17.16 9.16
CA SER A 346 7.59 17.16 7.87
C SER A 346 9.14 17.12 7.96
N ASP A 347 9.68 17.26 9.17
CA ASP A 347 11.10 17.24 9.54
C ASP A 347 11.54 15.99 10.31
N THR A 348 10.70 14.95 10.40
CA THR A 348 11.12 13.65 10.98
C THR A 348 12.35 13.09 10.27
N GLU A 349 13.34 12.68 11.04
CA GLU A 349 14.62 12.14 10.57
C GLU A 349 14.88 10.74 11.15
N PHE A 350 15.39 9.83 10.32
CA PHE A 350 15.77 8.47 10.72
C PHE A 350 17.28 8.25 10.58
N GLY A 351 17.91 7.78 11.66
CA GLY A 351 19.32 7.40 11.69
C GLY A 351 19.60 6.07 10.98
N VAL A 352 20.84 5.59 11.11
CA VAL A 352 21.28 4.32 10.51
C VAL A 352 20.67 3.13 11.25
N ALA A 353 20.22 2.11 10.50
CA ALA A 353 19.78 0.81 11.03
C ALA A 353 18.63 0.82 12.06
N VAL A 354 17.81 1.89 12.09
CA VAL A 354 16.75 2.14 13.10
C VAL A 354 15.86 0.93 13.38
N PHE A 355 15.34 0.27 12.33
CA PHE A 355 14.43 -0.88 12.42
C PHE A 355 15.08 -2.18 11.90
N SER A 356 16.41 -2.27 11.92
CA SER A 356 17.14 -3.44 11.45
C SER A 356 16.84 -4.69 12.28
N ASN A 357 16.79 -5.85 11.62
CA ASN A 357 16.44 -7.15 12.21
C ASN A 357 15.10 -7.14 12.97
N THR A 358 14.06 -6.51 12.39
CA THR A 358 12.68 -6.53 12.91
C THR A 358 11.79 -7.49 12.10
N ASN A 359 10.62 -7.84 12.63
CA ASN A 359 9.68 -8.82 12.05
C ASN A 359 8.53 -8.17 11.26
N ILE A 360 8.71 -6.93 10.80
CA ILE A 360 7.67 -6.20 10.07
C ILE A 360 7.32 -6.87 8.76
N GLN A 361 6.05 -6.82 8.36
CA GLN A 361 5.54 -7.50 7.16
C GLN A 361 5.36 -6.56 5.96
N SER A 362 5.00 -5.31 6.23
CA SER A 362 4.85 -4.22 5.26
C SER A 362 5.13 -2.88 5.93
N VAL A 363 5.56 -1.87 5.16
CA VAL A 363 5.73 -0.50 5.68
C VAL A 363 5.35 0.58 4.65
N ASP A 364 4.56 1.55 5.08
CA ASP A 364 4.36 2.84 4.41
C ASP A 364 5.42 3.82 4.92
N ILE A 365 6.20 4.42 4.02
CA ILE A 365 7.25 5.41 4.31
C ILE A 365 6.82 6.76 3.74
N PRO A 366 6.30 7.70 4.57
CA PRO A 366 5.90 9.02 4.11
C PRO A 366 7.08 9.85 3.59
N TYR A 367 6.77 10.88 2.78
CA TYR A 367 7.78 11.86 2.36
C TYR A 367 7.85 13.05 3.32
N TYR A 368 8.93 13.11 4.11
CA TYR A 368 9.31 14.19 5.01
C TYR A 368 10.16 15.22 4.26
N GLN A 369 9.56 16.38 3.96
CA GLN A 369 10.12 17.42 3.08
C GLN A 369 11.36 18.13 3.64
N GLN A 370 11.60 18.04 4.96
CA GLN A 370 12.73 18.64 5.66
C GLN A 370 13.70 17.59 6.25
N SER A 371 13.57 16.34 5.81
CA SER A 371 14.52 15.26 6.11
C SER A 371 15.68 15.25 5.10
N SER A 372 16.87 14.91 5.59
CA SER A 372 18.05 14.61 4.78
C SER A 372 18.02 13.21 4.14
N SER A 373 17.44 12.22 4.83
CA SER A 373 17.11 10.92 4.24
C SER A 373 15.81 10.33 4.78
N ASN A 374 14.89 10.06 3.84
CA ASN A 374 13.59 9.45 4.10
C ASN A 374 13.66 7.91 4.20
N VAL A 375 14.70 7.30 3.63
CA VAL A 375 14.94 5.85 3.58
C VAL A 375 16.42 5.66 3.89
N SER A 376 16.74 5.67 5.19
CA SER A 376 18.10 5.81 5.70
C SER A 376 18.98 4.57 5.48
N GLU A 377 20.29 4.74 5.63
CA GLU A 377 21.24 3.62 5.53
C GLU A 377 20.84 2.49 6.48
N LYS A 378 20.77 1.26 5.95
CA LYS A 378 20.40 0.04 6.69
C LYS A 378 19.03 0.04 7.38
N MET A 379 18.14 1.00 7.10
CA MET A 379 16.91 1.28 7.86
C MET A 379 16.10 0.02 8.24
N PHE A 380 15.97 -0.92 7.31
CA PHE A 380 15.27 -2.20 7.44
C PHE A 380 16.14 -3.42 7.07
N THR A 381 17.48 -3.33 7.19
CA THR A 381 18.37 -4.49 6.92
C THR A 381 18.00 -5.69 7.79
N ASN A 382 18.10 -6.91 7.26
CA ASN A 382 17.74 -8.17 7.92
C ASN A 382 16.25 -8.29 8.32
N CYS A 383 15.35 -7.44 7.80
CA CYS A 383 13.90 -7.57 8.03
C CYS A 383 13.33 -8.68 7.16
N ASN A 384 13.66 -9.93 7.48
CA ASN A 384 13.33 -11.12 6.71
C ASN A 384 11.81 -11.35 6.52
N SER A 385 10.95 -10.73 7.34
CA SER A 385 9.49 -10.78 7.19
C SER A 385 8.92 -9.71 6.24
N LEU A 386 9.69 -8.68 5.88
CA LEU A 386 9.20 -7.52 5.12
C LEU A 386 9.01 -7.91 3.65
N THR A 387 7.79 -7.81 3.13
CA THR A 387 7.43 -8.26 1.77
C THR A 387 6.99 -7.13 0.84
N GLU A 388 6.36 -6.09 1.37
CA GLU A 388 5.83 -4.94 0.62
C GLU A 388 6.31 -3.61 1.22
N VAL A 389 6.84 -2.74 0.38
CA VAL A 389 7.27 -1.38 0.74
C VAL A 389 6.46 -0.37 -0.07
N SER A 390 5.96 0.66 0.62
CA SER A 390 5.19 1.75 0.04
C SER A 390 5.91 3.07 0.28
N LEU A 391 6.36 3.72 -0.79
CA LEU A 391 7.11 4.99 -0.76
C LEU A 391 6.18 6.18 -1.03
N GLY A 392 6.31 7.22 -0.21
CA GLY A 392 5.69 8.52 -0.43
C GLY A 392 6.28 9.26 -1.62
N ASN A 393 5.41 9.89 -2.43
CA ASN A 393 5.83 10.71 -3.55
C ASN A 393 6.67 11.92 -3.08
N GLY A 394 7.84 12.12 -3.68
CA GLY A 394 8.86 13.08 -3.23
C GLY A 394 10.14 12.43 -2.72
N ILE A 395 10.11 11.14 -2.34
CA ILE A 395 11.34 10.37 -2.05
C ILE A 395 12.17 10.25 -3.34
N SER A 396 13.45 10.61 -3.26
CA SER A 396 14.38 10.67 -4.40
C SER A 396 15.55 9.67 -4.34
N VAL A 397 15.83 9.13 -3.15
CA VAL A 397 16.93 8.19 -2.90
C VAL A 397 16.46 7.08 -1.96
N ILE A 398 16.90 5.85 -2.23
CA ILE A 398 16.89 4.73 -1.27
C ILE A 398 18.35 4.49 -0.89
N ASN A 399 18.73 4.71 0.38
CA ASN A 399 20.13 4.64 0.78
C ASN A 399 20.68 3.21 0.93
N ALA A 400 22.01 3.14 1.05
CA ALA A 400 22.74 1.89 1.01
C ALA A 400 22.24 0.88 2.06
N ASN A 401 22.16 -0.39 1.65
CA ASN A 401 21.65 -1.52 2.44
C ASN A 401 20.22 -1.38 3.00
N ALA A 402 19.43 -0.34 2.65
CA ALA A 402 18.17 -0.02 3.34
C ALA A 402 17.18 -1.19 3.48
N PHE A 403 17.08 -2.06 2.47
CA PHE A 403 16.27 -3.29 2.45
C PHE A 403 17.12 -4.54 2.14
N SER A 404 18.41 -4.50 2.48
CA SER A 404 19.33 -5.65 2.35
C SER A 404 18.91 -6.81 3.27
N ASN A 405 18.95 -8.05 2.79
CA ASN A 405 18.44 -9.26 3.46
C ASN A 405 16.97 -9.09 3.91
N THR A 406 16.04 -9.01 2.96
CA THR A 406 14.60 -8.89 3.24
C THR A 406 13.79 -9.79 2.32
N SER A 407 12.50 -9.99 2.61
CA SER A 407 11.58 -10.68 1.68
C SER A 407 10.92 -9.72 0.67
N VAL A 408 11.47 -8.52 0.46
CA VAL A 408 10.82 -7.48 -0.34
C VAL A 408 10.68 -7.96 -1.78
N SER A 409 9.43 -8.05 -2.22
CA SER A 409 9.03 -8.56 -3.54
C SER A 409 8.17 -7.56 -4.32
N LYS A 410 7.73 -6.49 -3.65
CA LYS A 410 6.87 -5.43 -4.19
C LYS A 410 7.26 -4.08 -3.60
N ILE A 411 7.51 -3.11 -4.48
CA ILE A 411 7.72 -1.70 -4.15
C ILE A 411 7.11 -0.82 -5.25
N ASN A 412 6.63 0.37 -4.91
CA ASN A 412 6.30 1.41 -5.88
C ASN A 412 7.52 2.30 -6.14
N PHE A 413 8.13 2.17 -7.31
CA PHE A 413 9.07 3.18 -7.81
C PHE A 413 8.27 4.46 -8.11
N VAL A 414 8.42 5.48 -7.27
CA VAL A 414 7.76 6.79 -7.46
C VAL A 414 8.49 7.63 -8.50
N ASP A 415 7.76 8.47 -9.22
CA ASP A 415 8.25 9.35 -10.30
C ASP A 415 9.44 10.25 -9.89
N THR A 416 9.62 10.49 -8.58
CA THR A 416 10.69 11.31 -7.99
C THR A 416 11.96 10.56 -7.65
N LEU A 417 11.94 9.22 -7.63
CA LEU A 417 13.06 8.36 -7.25
C LEU A 417 14.11 8.35 -8.37
N THR A 418 15.33 8.80 -8.09
CA THR A 418 16.44 8.83 -9.08
C THR A 418 17.54 7.84 -8.76
N THR A 419 17.69 7.47 -7.48
CA THR A 419 18.86 6.74 -6.98
C THR A 419 18.46 5.57 -6.09
N ILE A 420 19.05 4.42 -6.38
CA ILE A 420 19.03 3.22 -5.53
C ILE A 420 20.49 2.95 -5.16
N ASP A 421 20.91 3.18 -3.92
CA ASP A 421 22.31 3.09 -3.51
C ASP A 421 22.83 1.65 -3.35
N ASP A 422 24.12 1.51 -3.04
CA ASP A 422 24.83 0.24 -2.90
C ASP A 422 24.11 -0.73 -1.93
N TYR A 423 23.98 -2.00 -2.33
CA TYR A 423 23.33 -3.08 -1.59
C TYR A 423 21.85 -2.83 -1.19
N ALA A 424 21.18 -1.78 -1.68
CA ALA A 424 19.87 -1.34 -1.19
C ALA A 424 18.80 -2.45 -1.13
N PHE A 425 18.81 -3.40 -2.07
CA PHE A 425 17.97 -4.60 -2.12
C PHE A 425 18.82 -5.89 -2.32
N SER A 426 20.05 -5.92 -1.82
CA SER A 426 20.86 -7.14 -1.85
C SER A 426 20.17 -8.25 -1.06
N SER A 427 20.07 -9.45 -1.63
CA SER A 427 19.30 -10.58 -1.08
C SER A 427 17.85 -10.20 -0.72
N ALA A 428 17.17 -9.45 -1.59
CA ALA A 428 15.72 -9.29 -1.58
C ALA A 428 15.03 -10.39 -2.42
N ASN A 429 13.71 -10.31 -2.61
CA ASN A 429 12.88 -11.39 -3.15
C ASN A 429 11.98 -10.95 -4.33
N PHE A 430 12.48 -10.08 -5.21
CA PHE A 430 11.75 -9.68 -6.41
C PHE A 430 11.62 -10.85 -7.41
N ASN A 431 10.44 -11.04 -7.99
CA ASN A 431 10.22 -11.99 -9.10
C ASN A 431 10.50 -11.36 -10.47
N ALA A 432 10.27 -10.06 -10.59
CA ALA A 432 10.55 -9.25 -11.76
C ALA A 432 10.77 -7.79 -11.33
N LEU A 433 11.65 -7.09 -12.04
CA LEU A 433 11.90 -5.66 -11.83
C LEU A 433 11.57 -4.87 -13.10
N ASN A 434 10.91 -3.73 -12.93
CA ASN A 434 10.77 -2.71 -13.96
C ASN A 434 11.35 -1.41 -13.42
N ILE A 435 12.49 -0.99 -13.96
CA ILE A 435 13.23 0.20 -13.57
C ILE A 435 12.74 1.36 -14.45
N PRO A 436 11.96 2.32 -13.93
CA PRO A 436 11.31 3.35 -14.73
C PRO A 436 12.27 4.43 -15.23
N GLU A 437 11.80 5.27 -16.17
CA GLU A 437 12.60 6.25 -16.90
C GLU A 437 13.35 7.29 -16.03
N ASN A 438 12.88 7.50 -14.79
CA ASN A 438 13.42 8.45 -13.83
C ASN A 438 14.61 7.93 -13.01
N ILE A 439 14.91 6.62 -13.00
CA ILE A 439 16.07 6.07 -12.28
C ILE A 439 17.35 6.35 -13.06
N THR A 440 18.20 7.24 -12.55
CA THR A 440 19.50 7.57 -13.15
C THR A 440 20.65 6.74 -12.58
N THR A 441 20.49 6.19 -11.37
CA THR A 441 21.57 5.54 -10.62
C THR A 441 21.10 4.27 -9.90
N ILE A 442 21.80 3.16 -10.14
CA ILE A 442 21.73 1.91 -9.37
C ILE A 442 23.12 1.62 -8.81
N GLY A 443 23.23 1.36 -7.51
CA GLY A 443 24.48 1.16 -6.79
C GLY A 443 25.12 -0.22 -6.99
N THR A 444 26.29 -0.37 -6.38
CA THR A 444 27.07 -1.60 -6.27
C THR A 444 26.22 -2.68 -5.57
N GLU A 445 26.10 -3.86 -6.16
CA GLU A 445 25.35 -5.00 -5.59
C GLU A 445 23.89 -4.68 -5.19
N ALA A 446 23.29 -3.61 -5.75
CA ALA A 446 21.99 -3.09 -5.32
C ALA A 446 20.83 -4.10 -5.43
N PHE A 447 20.88 -5.04 -6.37
CA PHE A 447 19.98 -6.18 -6.52
C PHE A 447 20.77 -7.51 -6.64
N TYR A 448 21.90 -7.61 -5.93
CA TYR A 448 22.67 -8.85 -5.79
C TYR A 448 21.83 -9.95 -5.14
N ASN A 449 22.04 -11.22 -5.53
CA ASN A 449 21.48 -12.41 -4.86
C ASN A 449 19.94 -12.42 -4.68
N ASN A 450 19.19 -11.77 -5.57
CA ASN A 450 17.73 -11.86 -5.64
C ASN A 450 17.33 -13.16 -6.36
N SER A 451 17.50 -14.30 -5.66
CA SER A 451 17.37 -15.65 -6.24
C SER A 451 16.03 -15.99 -6.93
N SER A 452 14.95 -15.24 -6.65
CA SER A 452 13.63 -15.36 -7.30
C SER A 452 13.49 -14.54 -8.60
N LEU A 453 14.44 -13.67 -8.92
CA LEU A 453 14.31 -12.68 -9.99
C LEU A 453 14.42 -13.33 -11.37
N GLU A 454 13.31 -13.38 -12.12
CA GLU A 454 13.27 -14.01 -13.45
C GLU A 454 13.49 -13.03 -14.60
N SER A 455 13.18 -11.74 -14.41
CA SER A 455 13.29 -10.71 -15.46
C SER A 455 13.54 -9.30 -14.94
N VAL A 456 14.29 -8.51 -15.72
CA VAL A 456 14.54 -7.08 -15.48
C VAL A 456 14.21 -6.29 -16.75
N VAL A 457 13.46 -5.20 -16.63
CA VAL A 457 13.20 -4.21 -17.69
C VAL A 457 13.77 -2.87 -17.26
N VAL A 458 14.42 -2.14 -18.17
CA VAL A 458 15.01 -0.82 -17.92
C VAL A 458 14.50 0.19 -18.94
N GLU A 459 13.60 1.07 -18.50
CA GLU A 459 13.04 2.19 -19.28
C GLU A 459 13.93 3.46 -19.18
N ALA A 460 14.99 3.43 -18.36
CA ALA A 460 15.90 4.54 -18.12
C ALA A 460 16.86 4.80 -19.30
N ASN A 461 16.57 5.84 -20.09
CA ASN A 461 17.35 6.23 -21.28
C ASN A 461 18.87 6.32 -21.04
N ASN A 462 19.31 6.77 -19.86
CA ASN A 462 20.72 6.88 -19.48
C ASN A 462 20.87 6.35 -18.05
N LEU A 463 21.69 5.33 -17.82
CA LEU A 463 21.80 4.67 -16.52
C LEU A 463 23.25 4.61 -16.02
N SER A 464 23.47 5.11 -14.80
CA SER A 464 24.68 4.85 -14.02
C SER A 464 24.45 3.60 -13.17
N ILE A 465 25.34 2.61 -13.24
CA ILE A 465 25.15 1.29 -12.61
C ILE A 465 26.41 0.80 -11.91
N GLY A 466 26.26 0.22 -10.73
CA GLY A 466 27.36 -0.29 -9.92
C GLY A 466 27.89 -1.66 -10.34
N TYR A 467 29.07 -1.98 -9.82
CA TYR A 467 29.64 -3.32 -9.88
C TYR A 467 28.67 -4.37 -9.31
N ALA A 468 28.56 -5.54 -9.97
CA ALA A 468 27.73 -6.66 -9.53
C ALA A 468 26.25 -6.34 -9.20
N ALA A 469 25.71 -5.23 -9.70
CA ALA A 469 24.38 -4.72 -9.34
C ALA A 469 23.23 -5.72 -9.54
N PHE A 470 23.38 -6.67 -10.47
CA PHE A 470 22.44 -7.77 -10.73
C PHE A 470 23.14 -9.15 -10.76
N ALA A 471 24.24 -9.33 -10.04
CA ALA A 471 24.94 -10.62 -9.96
C ALA A 471 24.30 -11.61 -8.95
N ASN A 472 24.63 -12.89 -9.06
CA ASN A 472 24.07 -14.00 -8.29
C ASN A 472 22.54 -14.16 -8.40
N ASN A 473 21.96 -13.74 -9.53
CA ASN A 473 20.54 -13.87 -9.83
C ASN A 473 20.30 -15.14 -10.68
N GLU A 474 20.46 -16.30 -10.05
CA GLU A 474 20.50 -17.63 -10.71
C GLU A 474 19.25 -17.98 -11.55
N ASN A 475 18.10 -17.36 -11.27
CA ASN A 475 16.86 -17.55 -12.04
C ASN A 475 16.58 -16.48 -13.09
N LEU A 476 17.44 -15.46 -13.24
CA LEU A 476 17.26 -14.36 -14.17
C LEU A 476 17.45 -14.84 -15.61
N LYS A 477 16.37 -14.81 -16.40
CA LYS A 477 16.27 -15.33 -17.77
C LYS A 477 16.35 -14.25 -18.83
N VAL A 478 15.83 -13.05 -18.51
CA VAL A 478 15.55 -11.98 -19.46
C VAL A 478 15.95 -10.63 -18.88
N VAL A 479 16.75 -9.86 -19.62
CA VAL A 479 17.01 -8.45 -19.31
C VAL A 479 16.73 -7.61 -20.55
N ASP A 480 15.93 -6.55 -20.41
CA ASP A 480 15.59 -5.61 -21.48
C ASP A 480 16.23 -4.24 -21.24
N PHE A 481 17.25 -3.93 -22.05
CA PHE A 481 17.88 -2.62 -22.23
C PHE A 481 17.58 -2.03 -23.62
N SER A 482 16.50 -2.45 -24.31
CA SER A 482 16.13 -1.96 -25.65
C SER A 482 15.72 -0.48 -25.70
N LYS A 483 15.57 0.16 -24.53
CA LYS A 483 15.24 1.58 -24.36
C LYS A 483 16.44 2.44 -23.90
N VAL A 484 17.60 1.84 -23.65
CA VAL A 484 18.76 2.51 -23.04
C VAL A 484 19.77 2.94 -24.10
N ASP A 485 20.14 4.22 -24.09
CA ASP A 485 21.08 4.84 -25.03
C ASP A 485 22.54 4.81 -24.52
N GLU A 486 22.75 4.93 -23.21
CA GLU A 486 24.09 4.95 -22.60
C GLU A 486 24.08 4.32 -21.19
N VAL A 487 25.05 3.44 -20.92
CA VAL A 487 25.28 2.87 -19.59
C VAL A 487 26.67 3.27 -19.08
N LYS A 488 26.76 3.68 -17.81
CA LYS A 488 28.02 4.07 -17.15
C LYS A 488 28.25 3.24 -15.90
N ALA A 489 29.34 2.45 -15.88
CA ALA A 489 29.77 1.77 -14.66
C ALA A 489 30.37 2.79 -13.66
N THR A 490 29.95 2.73 -12.39
CA THR A 490 30.41 3.70 -11.36
C THR A 490 31.71 3.32 -10.68
N SER A 491 32.18 2.07 -10.81
CA SER A 491 33.29 1.53 -10.03
C SER A 491 34.22 0.60 -10.83
N ASN A 492 35.24 1.16 -11.46
CA ASN A 492 36.38 0.40 -12.00
C ASN A 492 37.34 -0.03 -10.87
N GLY A 493 36.82 -0.78 -9.89
CA GLY A 493 37.60 -1.35 -8.80
C GLY A 493 38.54 -2.47 -9.28
N THR A 494 39.55 -2.79 -8.48
CA THR A 494 40.60 -3.78 -8.82
C THR A 494 40.12 -5.24 -8.92
N TYR A 495 38.83 -5.50 -8.74
CA TYR A 495 38.22 -6.82 -8.76
C TYR A 495 37.28 -6.95 -9.96
N SER A 496 37.45 -8.02 -10.74
CA SER A 496 36.68 -8.27 -11.96
C SER A 496 35.34 -8.94 -11.63
N GLY A 497 34.24 -8.23 -11.85
CA GLY A 497 32.89 -8.74 -11.62
C GLY A 497 31.87 -8.03 -12.52
N SER A 498 31.16 -8.83 -13.32
CA SER A 498 30.13 -8.38 -14.24
C SER A 498 28.94 -7.73 -13.52
N ILE A 499 28.28 -6.76 -14.16
CA ILE A 499 26.97 -6.24 -13.72
C ILE A 499 25.99 -7.42 -13.58
N PHE A 500 26.03 -8.34 -14.56
CA PHE A 500 25.27 -9.59 -14.60
C PHE A 500 26.20 -10.80 -14.56
N ASN A 501 26.64 -11.19 -13.36
CA ASN A 501 27.29 -12.49 -13.15
C ASN A 501 26.30 -13.55 -12.66
N ASP A 502 26.60 -14.82 -12.92
CA ASP A 502 25.86 -15.97 -12.39
C ASP A 502 24.36 -15.97 -12.74
N MET A 503 24.02 -15.44 -13.92
CA MET A 503 22.71 -15.64 -14.55
C MET A 503 22.50 -17.10 -14.94
N LYS A 504 21.22 -17.48 -15.09
CA LYS A 504 20.82 -18.78 -15.60
C LYS A 504 21.46 -19.09 -16.96
N ASP A 505 21.85 -20.34 -17.19
CA ASP A 505 22.32 -20.74 -18.52
C ASP A 505 21.22 -20.64 -19.59
N GLY A 506 21.58 -20.07 -20.75
CA GLY A 506 20.70 -19.75 -21.87
C GLY A 506 20.08 -18.35 -21.83
N SER A 507 20.32 -17.55 -20.79
CA SER A 507 19.65 -16.26 -20.58
C SER A 507 19.86 -15.25 -21.71
N VAL A 508 18.94 -14.29 -21.84
CA VAL A 508 18.91 -13.34 -22.96
C VAL A 508 18.92 -11.90 -22.46
N ILE A 509 19.87 -11.11 -22.97
CA ILE A 509 19.89 -9.65 -22.79
C ILE A 509 19.60 -8.99 -24.13
N TYR A 510 18.57 -8.14 -24.19
CA TYR A 510 18.24 -7.32 -25.37
C TYR A 510 18.83 -5.92 -25.18
N VAL A 511 19.61 -5.43 -26.13
CA VAL A 511 20.20 -4.07 -26.11
C VAL A 511 19.87 -3.30 -27.37
N LYS A 512 19.58 -2.00 -27.23
CA LYS A 512 19.42 -1.09 -28.37
C LYS A 512 20.68 -1.07 -29.24
N ASP A 513 21.83 -0.88 -28.61
CA ASP A 513 23.14 -1.01 -29.23
C ASP A 513 24.12 -1.66 -28.24
N ILE A 514 25.03 -2.48 -28.75
CA ILE A 514 26.14 -3.06 -27.97
C ILE A 514 27.19 -1.98 -27.68
N GLY A 515 27.33 -0.98 -28.57
CA GLY A 515 28.22 0.18 -28.41
C GLY A 515 28.00 0.94 -27.09
N ALA A 516 26.77 0.95 -26.56
CA ALA A 516 26.41 1.59 -25.29
C ALA A 516 27.11 0.99 -24.06
N PHE A 517 27.72 -0.19 -24.19
CA PHE A 517 28.39 -0.93 -23.11
C PHE A 517 29.90 -1.12 -23.32
N GLU A 518 30.47 -0.73 -24.47
CA GLU A 518 31.88 -1.02 -24.82
C GLU A 518 32.89 -0.48 -23.80
N ASN A 519 32.59 0.64 -23.14
CA ASN A 519 33.46 1.27 -22.14
C ASN A 519 33.45 0.57 -20.77
N ILE A 520 32.63 -0.47 -20.57
CA ILE A 520 32.47 -1.18 -19.28
C ILE A 520 33.34 -2.44 -19.20
N GLY A 521 33.82 -2.96 -20.34
CA GLY A 521 34.55 -4.24 -20.39
C GLY A 521 33.61 -5.44 -20.30
N THR A 522 33.99 -6.51 -19.58
CA THR A 522 33.13 -7.69 -19.38
C THR A 522 32.07 -7.39 -18.33
N TRP A 523 30.86 -7.04 -18.80
CA TRP A 523 29.73 -6.63 -17.95
C TRP A 523 28.65 -7.71 -17.75
N TYR A 524 28.78 -8.85 -18.44
CA TYR A 524 27.88 -9.99 -18.38
C TYR A 524 28.65 -11.29 -18.64
N SER A 525 28.04 -12.46 -18.38
CA SER A 525 28.66 -13.77 -18.68
C SER A 525 28.30 -14.30 -20.06
N GLU A 526 29.24 -14.26 -21.00
CA GLU A 526 29.12 -14.84 -22.35
C GLU A 526 28.91 -16.38 -22.33
N THR A 527 29.32 -17.06 -21.25
CA THR A 527 29.18 -18.53 -21.15
C THR A 527 27.74 -18.96 -20.92
N ASN A 528 26.95 -18.11 -20.27
CA ASN A 528 25.58 -18.37 -19.83
C ASN A 528 24.54 -17.55 -20.61
N THR A 529 24.95 -16.47 -21.29
CA THR A 529 24.03 -15.41 -21.73
C THR A 529 24.23 -15.04 -23.20
N ALA A 530 23.14 -14.97 -23.97
CA ALA A 530 23.09 -14.47 -25.33
C ALA A 530 22.74 -12.98 -25.36
N LEU A 531 23.58 -12.17 -26.05
CA LEU A 531 23.38 -10.74 -26.21
C LEU A 531 22.76 -10.42 -27.58
N LEU A 532 21.58 -9.81 -27.58
CA LEU A 532 20.78 -9.50 -28.78
C LEU A 532 20.75 -7.99 -29.04
N ASN A 533 21.48 -7.53 -30.05
CA ASN A 533 21.37 -6.18 -30.60
C ASN A 533 20.08 -6.07 -31.43
N VAL A 534 19.10 -5.33 -30.89
CA VAL A 534 17.76 -5.20 -31.46
C VAL A 534 17.54 -3.87 -32.20
N GLY A 535 18.33 -2.84 -31.93
CA GLY A 535 18.18 -1.51 -32.53
C GLY A 535 16.94 -0.73 -32.06
N ASP A 536 16.81 0.49 -32.57
CA ASP A 536 15.75 1.43 -32.20
C ASP A 536 14.31 0.96 -32.47
N ASN A 537 13.36 1.50 -31.70
CA ASN A 537 11.91 1.36 -31.89
C ASN A 537 11.43 -0.10 -31.95
N VAL A 538 11.85 -0.91 -30.98
CA VAL A 538 11.40 -2.29 -30.77
C VAL A 538 10.60 -2.42 -29.48
N ASP A 539 9.77 -3.45 -29.42
CA ASP A 539 9.06 -3.89 -28.21
C ASP A 539 9.47 -5.31 -27.86
N ILE A 540 9.84 -5.56 -26.60
CA ILE A 540 10.24 -6.86 -26.10
C ILE A 540 9.09 -7.50 -25.32
N ASP A 541 8.62 -8.64 -25.81
CA ASP A 541 7.64 -9.48 -25.13
C ASP A 541 8.33 -10.38 -24.10
N ILE A 542 8.62 -9.85 -22.90
CA ILE A 542 9.37 -10.55 -21.83
C ILE A 542 8.76 -11.88 -21.36
N LYS A 543 7.53 -12.20 -21.80
CA LYS A 543 6.88 -13.50 -21.57
C LYS A 543 7.25 -14.56 -22.63
N LYS A 544 8.00 -14.15 -23.64
CA LYS A 544 8.62 -14.99 -24.66
C LYS A 544 10.14 -14.96 -24.52
N PHE A 545 10.82 -15.80 -25.29
CA PHE A 545 12.25 -16.02 -25.18
C PHE A 545 12.97 -15.86 -26.52
N GLY A 546 14.18 -15.31 -26.47
CA GLY A 546 15.05 -15.10 -27.63
C GLY A 546 14.39 -14.29 -28.75
N PHE A 547 14.70 -14.66 -29.99
CA PHE A 547 14.25 -13.99 -31.21
C PHE A 547 12.73 -13.75 -31.28
N ASN A 548 11.92 -14.64 -30.68
CA ASN A 548 10.46 -14.58 -30.71
C ASN A 548 9.85 -13.54 -29.75
N ALA A 549 10.65 -12.99 -28.82
CA ALA A 549 10.23 -11.89 -27.95
C ALA A 549 10.26 -10.53 -28.67
N VAL A 550 11.20 -10.34 -29.61
CA VAL A 550 11.49 -9.05 -30.23
C VAL A 550 10.48 -8.73 -31.34
N LYS A 551 9.82 -7.57 -31.24
CA LYS A 551 8.84 -7.09 -32.23
C LYS A 551 9.20 -5.70 -32.72
N LYS A 552 8.86 -5.41 -33.98
CA LYS A 552 8.97 -4.09 -34.59
C LYS A 552 7.84 -3.90 -35.58
N GLN A 553 7.00 -2.89 -35.38
CA GLN A 553 5.77 -2.72 -36.15
C GLN A 553 6.05 -2.62 -37.66
N GLY A 554 5.47 -3.50 -38.47
CA GLY A 554 5.65 -3.51 -39.93
C GLY A 554 7.03 -3.98 -40.44
N TYR A 555 7.91 -4.50 -39.57
CA TYR A 555 9.20 -5.10 -39.93
C TYR A 555 9.32 -6.52 -39.39
N LYS A 556 10.09 -7.37 -40.07
CA LYS A 556 10.51 -8.67 -39.59
C LYS A 556 12.02 -8.69 -39.34
N ALA A 557 12.44 -9.36 -38.27
CA ALA A 557 13.85 -9.59 -38.00
C ALA A 557 14.37 -10.73 -38.89
N THR A 558 15.64 -10.66 -39.26
CA THR A 558 16.43 -11.80 -39.74
C THR A 558 17.75 -11.74 -38.98
N TRP A 559 18.08 -12.80 -38.25
CA TRP A 559 19.14 -12.77 -37.25
C TRP A 559 20.47 -13.25 -37.82
N TYR A 560 21.56 -12.60 -37.39
CA TYR A 560 22.93 -12.90 -37.80
C TYR A 560 23.85 -12.84 -36.58
N THR A 561 24.98 -13.54 -36.62
CA THR A 561 26.03 -13.46 -35.59
C THR A 561 27.10 -12.40 -35.88
N THR A 562 26.91 -11.61 -36.94
CA THR A 562 27.81 -10.55 -37.41
C THR A 562 27.06 -9.23 -37.57
N SER A 563 27.68 -8.12 -37.19
CA SER A 563 27.09 -6.77 -37.22
C SER A 563 26.92 -6.19 -38.63
N ASP A 564 27.65 -6.70 -39.61
CA ASP A 564 27.47 -6.37 -41.04
C ASP A 564 26.38 -7.23 -41.73
N TYR A 565 25.76 -8.16 -40.98
CA TYR A 565 24.76 -9.11 -41.46
C TYR A 565 25.26 -9.99 -42.63
N SER A 566 26.53 -10.38 -42.56
CA SER A 566 27.17 -11.35 -43.45
C SER A 566 26.90 -12.81 -43.04
N GLY A 567 27.14 -13.75 -43.95
CA GLY A 567 26.97 -15.18 -43.68
C GLY A 567 25.51 -15.66 -43.76
N THR A 568 25.24 -16.80 -43.13
CA THR A 568 23.93 -17.46 -43.12
C THR A 568 23.09 -16.92 -41.95
N PRO A 569 21.80 -16.58 -42.16
CA PRO A 569 20.89 -16.26 -41.05
C PRO A 569 20.74 -17.41 -40.07
N VAL A 570 20.56 -17.08 -38.78
CA VAL A 570 20.29 -18.03 -37.70
C VAL A 570 18.82 -17.99 -37.27
N THR A 571 18.30 -19.13 -36.83
CA THR A 571 16.89 -19.35 -36.44
C THR A 571 16.70 -19.64 -34.96
N GLU A 572 17.75 -20.04 -34.26
CA GLU A 572 17.76 -20.35 -32.83
C GLU A 572 18.99 -19.77 -32.11
N ILE A 573 18.95 -19.79 -30.76
CA ILE A 573 20.02 -19.31 -29.88
C ILE A 573 20.75 -20.53 -29.31
N GLU A 574 22.02 -20.69 -29.67
CA GLU A 574 22.84 -21.85 -29.34
C GLU A 574 24.29 -21.43 -29.08
N LYS A 575 25.01 -22.22 -28.27
CA LYS A 575 26.45 -22.02 -28.03
C LYS A 575 27.26 -22.53 -29.22
N THR A 576 28.39 -21.90 -29.52
CA THR A 576 29.16 -22.23 -30.73
C THR A 576 29.79 -23.64 -30.67
N GLU A 577 29.91 -24.32 -31.82
CA GLU A 577 30.44 -25.69 -31.94
C GLU A 577 31.86 -25.89 -31.35
N ASN A 578 32.62 -24.81 -31.13
CA ASN A 578 33.93 -24.86 -30.47
C ASN A 578 33.79 -25.11 -28.96
N HIS A 579 33.41 -26.34 -28.62
CA HIS A 579 33.22 -26.88 -27.27
C HIS A 579 32.04 -26.28 -26.47
N GLY A 580 31.09 -25.59 -27.11
CA GLY A 580 29.86 -25.11 -26.44
C GLY A 580 30.12 -24.14 -25.28
N ARG A 581 31.21 -23.36 -25.33
CA ARG A 581 31.67 -22.53 -24.19
C ARG A 581 30.89 -21.23 -24.01
N SER A 582 30.42 -20.62 -25.10
CA SER A 582 29.72 -19.32 -25.06
C SER A 582 28.70 -19.15 -26.19
N TYR A 583 27.74 -18.26 -25.94
CA TYR A 583 26.82 -17.74 -26.94
C TYR A 583 27.48 -16.62 -27.75
N PRO A 584 27.23 -16.52 -29.06
CA PRO A 584 27.65 -15.36 -29.85
C PRO A 584 26.72 -14.15 -29.64
N ASN A 585 27.19 -12.96 -29.99
CA ASN A 585 26.32 -11.79 -30.13
C ASN A 585 25.42 -11.95 -31.36
N TYR A 586 24.13 -11.60 -31.24
CA TYR A 586 23.14 -11.69 -32.30
C TYR A 586 22.64 -10.30 -32.72
N TYR A 587 22.46 -10.08 -34.03
CA TYR A 587 22.10 -8.80 -34.62
C TYR A 587 20.82 -8.90 -35.45
N ALA A 588 19.82 -8.06 -35.14
CA ALA A 588 18.52 -8.06 -35.82
C ALA A 588 18.57 -7.25 -37.14
N LYS A 589 18.61 -7.92 -38.29
CA LYS A 589 18.44 -7.27 -39.59
C LYS A 589 16.95 -7.02 -39.85
N TRP A 590 16.51 -5.78 -39.73
CA TRP A 590 15.13 -5.40 -39.96
C TRP A 590 14.81 -5.29 -41.47
N VAL A 591 13.90 -6.15 -41.94
CA VAL A 591 13.37 -6.13 -43.30
C VAL A 591 11.91 -5.68 -43.24
N GLU A 592 11.52 -4.71 -44.06
CA GLU A 592 10.13 -4.23 -44.10
C GLU A 592 9.19 -5.36 -44.57
N LYS A 593 8.07 -5.56 -43.86
CA LYS A 593 7.05 -6.54 -44.25
C LYS A 593 6.35 -6.09 -45.54
N THR A 594 6.05 -7.04 -46.41
CA THR A 594 5.33 -6.76 -47.66
C THR A 594 3.88 -6.36 -47.37
N VAL A 595 3.34 -5.38 -48.10
CA VAL A 595 1.88 -5.13 -48.06
C VAL A 595 1.21 -6.21 -48.91
N PRO A 596 0.30 -7.03 -48.36
CA PRO A 596 -0.44 -8.00 -49.15
C PRO A 596 -1.53 -7.28 -49.96
N THR A 597 -1.84 -7.81 -51.13
CA THR A 597 -3.03 -7.41 -51.90
C THR A 597 -4.25 -8.13 -51.33
N ILE A 598 -5.29 -7.39 -50.96
CA ILE A 598 -6.61 -7.91 -50.63
C ILE A 598 -7.68 -7.13 -51.40
N SER A 599 -8.63 -7.81 -52.04
CA SER A 599 -9.72 -7.18 -52.80
C SER A 599 -10.90 -8.14 -52.99
N PHE A 600 -12.13 -7.64 -52.91
CA PHE A 600 -13.30 -8.36 -53.43
C PHE A 600 -13.20 -8.51 -54.95
N LYS A 601 -13.76 -9.59 -55.51
CA LYS A 601 -13.78 -9.80 -56.98
C LYS A 601 -14.79 -8.88 -57.66
N ASP A 602 -14.60 -8.64 -58.97
CA ASP A 602 -15.46 -7.77 -59.77
C ASP A 602 -16.94 -8.22 -59.80
N ASP A 603 -17.16 -9.54 -59.73
CA ASP A 603 -18.48 -10.17 -59.69
C ASP A 603 -19.07 -10.31 -58.29
N PHE A 604 -18.32 -9.96 -57.23
CA PHE A 604 -18.81 -10.02 -55.85
C PHE A 604 -20.04 -9.12 -55.64
N LYS A 605 -21.13 -9.74 -55.22
CA LYS A 605 -22.41 -9.12 -54.85
C LYS A 605 -22.99 -9.83 -53.65
N LEU A 606 -23.46 -9.04 -52.69
CA LEU A 606 -24.06 -9.51 -51.46
C LEU A 606 -25.52 -9.04 -51.31
N ASP A 607 -26.05 -8.40 -52.36
CA ASP A 607 -27.44 -7.94 -52.44
C ASP A 607 -28.40 -9.15 -52.49
N LYS A 608 -29.36 -9.17 -51.57
CA LYS A 608 -30.34 -10.25 -51.42
C LYS A 608 -31.68 -9.69 -50.95
N THR A 609 -32.74 -10.49 -51.04
CA THR A 609 -33.98 -10.27 -50.28
C THR A 609 -33.84 -10.95 -48.91
N TYR A 610 -34.53 -10.43 -47.89
CA TYR A 610 -34.60 -11.05 -46.56
C TYR A 610 -35.15 -12.48 -46.64
N ASP A 611 -34.47 -13.42 -45.99
CA ASP A 611 -34.78 -14.86 -45.95
C ASP A 611 -34.55 -15.48 -44.56
N GLY A 612 -34.37 -14.64 -43.53
CA GLY A 612 -34.01 -15.04 -42.17
C GLY A 612 -32.57 -15.54 -41.99
N LYS A 613 -31.67 -15.36 -42.97
CA LYS A 613 -30.27 -15.82 -42.91
C LYS A 613 -29.27 -14.68 -43.08
N ALA A 614 -28.22 -14.73 -42.28
CA ALA A 614 -27.05 -13.86 -42.44
C ALA A 614 -26.47 -13.93 -43.87
N VAL A 615 -25.85 -12.84 -44.30
CA VAL A 615 -25.01 -12.83 -45.50
C VAL A 615 -23.78 -13.72 -45.31
N SER A 616 -23.32 -14.35 -46.38
CA SER A 616 -22.16 -15.24 -46.36
C SER A 616 -21.12 -14.78 -47.38
N ILE A 617 -19.88 -14.62 -46.94
CA ILE A 617 -18.71 -14.35 -47.79
C ILE A 617 -17.77 -15.54 -47.65
N SER A 618 -17.21 -16.02 -48.76
CA SER A 618 -16.33 -17.17 -48.84
C SER A 618 -14.97 -16.82 -49.45
N GLU A 619 -14.01 -17.74 -49.37
CA GLU A 619 -12.72 -17.66 -50.08
C GLU A 619 -12.87 -17.45 -51.61
N ASN A 620 -14.04 -17.76 -52.18
CA ASN A 620 -14.32 -17.55 -53.59
C ASN A 620 -14.76 -16.11 -53.93
N ASP A 621 -15.02 -15.25 -52.94
CA ASP A 621 -15.57 -13.90 -53.14
C ASP A 621 -14.50 -12.79 -53.17
N TYR A 622 -13.29 -13.11 -52.70
CA TYR A 622 -12.14 -12.19 -52.65
C TYR A 622 -10.87 -12.82 -53.24
N THR A 623 -9.86 -11.99 -53.44
CA THR A 623 -8.48 -12.38 -53.73
C THR A 623 -7.57 -11.87 -52.63
N LEU A 624 -6.61 -12.69 -52.22
CA LEU A 624 -5.61 -12.40 -51.20
C LEU A 624 -4.23 -12.82 -51.73
N THR A 625 -3.14 -12.20 -51.26
CA THR A 625 -1.79 -12.73 -51.48
C THR A 625 -1.57 -14.03 -50.71
N ASP A 626 -1.07 -15.07 -51.37
CA ASP A 626 -0.75 -16.36 -50.75
C ASP A 626 0.14 -16.18 -49.50
N GLY A 627 -0.30 -16.73 -48.37
CA GLY A 627 0.41 -16.64 -47.08
C GLY A 627 0.20 -15.34 -46.30
N ALA A 628 -0.70 -14.44 -46.70
CA ALA A 628 -1.05 -13.25 -45.92
C ALA A 628 -1.82 -13.55 -44.62
N GLY A 629 -2.45 -14.72 -44.50
CA GLY A 629 -3.17 -15.17 -43.30
C GLY A 629 -4.70 -15.14 -43.47
N ASP A 630 -5.42 -15.28 -42.36
CA ASP A 630 -6.88 -15.39 -42.36
C ASP A 630 -7.56 -14.04 -42.59
N VAL A 631 -8.70 -14.06 -43.29
CA VAL A 631 -9.51 -12.88 -43.58
C VAL A 631 -10.70 -12.81 -42.63
N THR A 632 -10.82 -11.66 -41.98
CA THR A 632 -11.99 -11.26 -41.18
C THR A 632 -12.82 -10.21 -41.91
N PHE A 633 -14.06 -10.01 -41.50
CA PHE A 633 -14.96 -9.03 -42.14
C PHE A 633 -15.51 -8.05 -41.11
N SER A 634 -15.39 -6.76 -41.39
CA SER A 634 -16.03 -5.71 -40.59
C SER A 634 -17.28 -5.22 -41.31
N TYR A 635 -18.40 -5.08 -40.60
CA TYR A 635 -19.68 -4.66 -41.14
C TYR A 635 -20.13 -3.32 -40.55
N GLN A 636 -20.77 -2.50 -41.38
CA GLN A 636 -21.44 -1.27 -40.95
C GLN A 636 -22.85 -1.16 -41.56
N VAL A 637 -23.80 -0.63 -40.80
CA VAL A 637 -25.18 -0.34 -41.23
C VAL A 637 -25.38 1.14 -41.52
N LYS A 638 -26.22 1.46 -42.51
CA LYS A 638 -26.49 2.82 -42.98
C LYS A 638 -27.68 3.46 -42.24
N ASN A 639 -27.37 4.37 -41.33
CA ASN A 639 -28.35 5.12 -40.55
C ASN A 639 -28.48 6.54 -41.14
N GLY A 640 -29.37 6.68 -42.13
CA GLY A 640 -29.51 7.90 -42.93
C GLY A 640 -28.24 8.16 -43.75
N ASP A 641 -27.61 9.32 -43.54
CA ASP A 641 -26.34 9.70 -44.17
C ASP A 641 -25.10 9.17 -43.41
N THR A 642 -25.29 8.45 -42.29
CA THR A 642 -24.19 7.99 -41.42
C THR A 642 -24.05 6.46 -41.42
N TRP A 643 -22.87 5.99 -41.00
CA TRP A 643 -22.55 4.56 -40.88
C TRP A 643 -22.20 4.22 -39.43
N ALA A 644 -22.69 3.09 -38.93
CA ALA A 644 -22.42 2.59 -37.59
C ALA A 644 -21.94 1.12 -37.63
N ASP A 645 -20.97 0.78 -36.79
CA ASP A 645 -20.39 -0.57 -36.71
C ASP A 645 -21.41 -1.62 -36.21
N VAL A 646 -21.33 -2.82 -36.79
CA VAL A 646 -22.16 -3.97 -36.45
C VAL A 646 -21.23 -5.15 -36.13
N ASN A 647 -21.37 -5.70 -34.92
CA ASN A 647 -20.54 -6.83 -34.46
C ASN A 647 -20.97 -8.16 -35.10
N ASP A 648 -22.27 -8.31 -35.36
CA ASP A 648 -22.87 -9.51 -35.95
C ASP A 648 -22.98 -9.41 -37.48
N VAL A 649 -23.00 -10.58 -38.15
CA VAL A 649 -23.09 -10.64 -39.61
C VAL A 649 -24.51 -10.26 -40.06
N PRO A 650 -24.69 -9.25 -40.95
CA PRO A 650 -26.00 -8.71 -41.32
C PRO A 650 -27.00 -9.77 -41.81
N THR A 651 -28.18 -9.76 -41.18
CA THR A 651 -29.30 -10.67 -41.47
C THR A 651 -30.59 -9.92 -41.83
N ASN A 652 -30.85 -8.79 -41.14
CA ASN A 652 -32.06 -7.98 -41.32
C ASN A 652 -32.01 -7.12 -42.59
N ALA A 653 -33.17 -6.63 -43.03
CA ALA A 653 -33.27 -5.72 -44.16
C ALA A 653 -32.65 -4.34 -43.85
N GLY A 654 -31.93 -3.79 -44.83
CA GLY A 654 -31.21 -2.54 -44.69
C GLY A 654 -30.09 -2.40 -45.73
N THR A 655 -29.51 -1.19 -45.81
CA THR A 655 -28.28 -0.96 -46.57
C THR A 655 -27.08 -1.09 -45.63
N TYR A 656 -26.12 -1.91 -46.04
CA TYR A 656 -24.93 -2.25 -45.29
C TYR A 656 -23.69 -1.99 -46.12
N ARG A 657 -22.53 -2.03 -45.47
CA ARG A 657 -21.23 -2.14 -46.14
C ARG A 657 -20.31 -3.08 -45.40
N VAL A 658 -19.45 -3.75 -46.15
CA VAL A 658 -18.44 -4.68 -45.65
C VAL A 658 -17.06 -4.30 -46.17
N LYS A 659 -16.04 -4.49 -45.34
CA LYS A 659 -14.63 -4.58 -45.78
C LYS A 659 -14.03 -5.90 -45.32
N ALA A 660 -13.15 -6.47 -46.13
CA ALA A 660 -12.32 -7.60 -45.75
C ALA A 660 -11.02 -7.09 -45.11
N VAL A 661 -10.57 -7.72 -44.03
CA VAL A 661 -9.43 -7.29 -43.22
C VAL A 661 -8.55 -8.49 -42.91
N VAL A 662 -7.26 -8.40 -43.26
CA VAL A 662 -6.22 -9.39 -42.91
C VAL A 662 -5.26 -8.77 -41.90
N ALA A 663 -4.94 -9.52 -40.84
CA ALA A 663 -4.06 -9.08 -39.77
C ALA A 663 -2.58 -9.05 -40.19
N GLU A 664 -1.74 -8.31 -39.45
CA GLU A 664 -0.28 -8.37 -39.64
C GLU A 664 0.26 -9.73 -39.20
N ASN A 665 1.09 -10.36 -40.03
CA ASN A 665 1.78 -11.62 -39.74
C ASN A 665 3.31 -11.46 -39.88
N ASP A 666 4.08 -12.55 -39.78
CA ASP A 666 5.55 -12.49 -39.80
C ASP A 666 6.14 -11.96 -41.12
N ASN A 667 5.42 -12.08 -42.23
CA ASN A 667 5.87 -11.66 -43.57
C ASN A 667 5.12 -10.44 -44.11
N TYR A 668 3.84 -10.30 -43.76
CA TYR A 668 2.94 -9.32 -44.36
C TYR A 668 2.41 -8.32 -43.34
N LYS A 669 2.34 -7.04 -43.73
CA LYS A 669 1.63 -6.01 -42.97
C LYS A 669 0.13 -6.29 -42.98
N GLY A 670 -0.60 -5.82 -41.96
CA GLY A 670 -2.06 -5.83 -42.00
C GLY A 670 -2.60 -4.99 -43.17
N ALA A 671 -3.70 -5.44 -43.77
CA ALA A 671 -4.32 -4.77 -44.91
C ALA A 671 -5.85 -4.92 -44.88
N GLU A 672 -6.54 -3.99 -45.53
CA GLU A 672 -7.99 -4.02 -45.67
C GLU A 672 -8.44 -3.54 -47.04
N THR A 673 -9.64 -3.95 -47.45
CA THR A 673 -10.28 -3.46 -48.68
C THR A 673 -10.95 -2.12 -48.44
N ASP A 674 -11.19 -1.38 -49.52
CA ASP A 674 -12.26 -0.38 -49.53
C ASP A 674 -13.61 -1.01 -49.12
N TRP A 675 -14.51 -0.17 -48.62
CA TRP A 675 -15.86 -0.59 -48.24
C TRP A 675 -16.72 -0.89 -49.47
N LYS A 676 -17.28 -2.09 -49.54
CA LYS A 676 -18.30 -2.50 -50.52
C LYS A 676 -19.70 -2.34 -49.93
N GLU A 677 -20.51 -1.44 -50.47
CA GLU A 677 -21.95 -1.33 -50.11
C GLU A 677 -22.75 -2.50 -50.71
N PHE A 678 -23.78 -2.96 -49.98
CA PHE A 678 -24.78 -3.94 -50.42
C PHE A 678 -26.12 -3.70 -49.70
N THR A 679 -27.22 -4.24 -50.21
CA THR A 679 -28.56 -4.10 -49.59
C THR A 679 -29.23 -5.46 -49.37
N ILE A 680 -29.73 -5.67 -48.16
CA ILE A 680 -30.72 -6.70 -47.85
C ILE A 680 -32.09 -6.04 -48.04
N GLY A 681 -32.74 -6.32 -49.17
CA GLY A 681 -34.08 -5.80 -49.48
C GLY A 681 -35.16 -6.50 -48.65
N LYS A 682 -36.25 -5.77 -48.36
CA LYS A 682 -37.39 -6.35 -47.64
C LYS A 682 -38.05 -7.47 -48.45
N ALA A 683 -38.59 -8.47 -47.76
CA ALA A 683 -39.32 -9.56 -48.37
C ALA A 683 -40.82 -9.26 -48.47
N THR A 684 -41.49 -9.77 -49.50
CA THR A 684 -42.95 -9.79 -49.53
C THR A 684 -43.45 -10.78 -48.45
N PRO A 685 -44.29 -10.37 -47.49
CA PRO A 685 -44.75 -11.24 -46.41
C PRO A 685 -45.74 -12.31 -46.90
N ALA A 686 -45.78 -13.43 -46.18
CA ALA A 686 -46.84 -14.42 -46.31
C ALA A 686 -48.05 -14.02 -45.45
N TYR A 687 -49.24 -14.05 -46.04
CA TYR A 687 -50.51 -13.75 -45.37
C TYR A 687 -51.64 -14.60 -45.96
N THR A 688 -52.73 -14.75 -45.21
CA THR A 688 -53.97 -15.38 -45.66
C THR A 688 -55.06 -14.31 -45.70
N LEU A 689 -55.76 -14.17 -46.83
CA LEU A 689 -56.84 -13.19 -46.93
C LEU A 689 -58.01 -13.56 -45.99
N PRO A 690 -58.63 -12.58 -45.29
CA PRO A 690 -59.85 -12.81 -44.54
C PRO A 690 -61.00 -13.30 -45.42
N THR A 691 -61.82 -14.21 -44.89
CA THR A 691 -63.02 -14.77 -45.54
C THR A 691 -64.27 -14.54 -44.70
N ASP A 692 -65.44 -14.82 -45.27
CA ASP A 692 -66.75 -14.82 -44.59
C ASP A 692 -67.15 -13.46 -43.95
N LEU A 693 -66.50 -12.37 -44.36
CA LEU A 693 -66.83 -11.02 -43.95
C LEU A 693 -68.17 -10.58 -44.55
N THR A 694 -69.08 -10.11 -43.70
CA THR A 694 -70.40 -9.59 -44.11
C THR A 694 -70.62 -8.17 -43.62
N VAL A 695 -71.41 -7.39 -44.36
CA VAL A 695 -71.71 -5.98 -44.02
C VAL A 695 -73.16 -5.61 -44.35
N GLY A 696 -73.79 -4.81 -43.51
CA GLY A 696 -75.15 -4.33 -43.75
C GLY A 696 -75.20 -3.33 -44.91
N LYS A 697 -76.18 -3.47 -45.81
CA LYS A 697 -76.35 -2.55 -46.95
C LYS A 697 -76.45 -1.08 -46.48
N GLY A 698 -75.67 -0.20 -47.10
CA GLY A 698 -75.58 1.22 -46.75
C GLY A 698 -74.79 1.50 -45.47
N LYS A 699 -73.92 0.57 -45.05
CA LYS A 699 -72.89 0.80 -44.02
C LYS A 699 -71.52 0.99 -44.65
N THR A 700 -70.60 1.58 -43.89
CA THR A 700 -69.20 1.77 -44.28
C THR A 700 -68.37 0.54 -43.94
N LEU A 701 -67.24 0.35 -44.63
CA LEU A 701 -66.28 -0.73 -44.34
C LEU A 701 -65.74 -0.69 -42.90
N ALA A 702 -65.68 0.50 -42.28
CA ALA A 702 -65.40 0.69 -40.85
C ALA A 702 -66.34 -0.08 -39.89
N THR A 703 -67.45 -0.65 -40.38
CA THR A 703 -68.32 -1.55 -39.58
C THR A 703 -67.89 -3.02 -39.62
N ILE A 704 -66.80 -3.34 -40.33
CA ILE A 704 -66.22 -4.67 -40.47
C ILE A 704 -64.85 -4.69 -39.79
N THR A 705 -64.74 -5.39 -38.66
CA THR A 705 -63.44 -5.62 -38.00
C THR A 705 -62.60 -6.58 -38.83
N LEU A 706 -61.45 -6.13 -39.31
CA LEU A 706 -60.47 -6.98 -39.99
C LEU A 706 -59.57 -7.71 -38.97
N PRO A 707 -59.03 -8.89 -39.30
CA PRO A 707 -58.00 -9.56 -38.50
C PRO A 707 -56.70 -8.73 -38.39
N ASN A 708 -55.93 -8.97 -37.32
CA ASN A 708 -54.65 -8.30 -37.08
C ASN A 708 -53.74 -8.31 -38.32
N GLY A 709 -53.07 -7.18 -38.55
CA GLY A 709 -52.24 -6.94 -39.73
C GLY A 709 -52.99 -6.35 -40.93
N PHE A 710 -54.31 -6.52 -41.05
CA PHE A 710 -55.10 -5.94 -42.15
C PHE A 710 -55.82 -4.64 -41.74
N THR A 711 -55.77 -3.63 -42.61
CA THR A 711 -56.50 -2.35 -42.46
C THR A 711 -57.16 -1.95 -43.77
N TRP A 712 -58.34 -1.32 -43.75
CA TRP A 712 -58.97 -0.84 -44.98
C TRP A 712 -58.19 0.35 -45.58
N ALA A 713 -58.01 0.37 -46.89
CA ALA A 713 -57.35 1.50 -47.57
C ALA A 713 -58.23 2.75 -47.64
N ASP A 714 -59.55 2.57 -47.56
CA ASP A 714 -60.55 3.61 -47.26
C ASP A 714 -61.69 2.96 -46.46
N GLU A 715 -61.68 3.12 -45.14
CA GLU A 715 -62.73 2.59 -44.26
C GLU A 715 -64.09 3.31 -44.41
N THR A 716 -64.11 4.48 -45.07
CA THR A 716 -65.31 5.31 -45.24
C THR A 716 -66.15 4.89 -46.44
N GLN A 717 -65.62 4.03 -47.32
CA GLN A 717 -66.33 3.50 -48.48
C GLN A 717 -67.61 2.76 -48.06
N THR A 718 -68.72 3.00 -48.76
CA THR A 718 -70.04 2.45 -48.46
C THR A 718 -70.38 1.20 -49.27
N ALA A 719 -70.98 0.22 -48.60
CA ALA A 719 -71.47 -1.04 -49.18
C ALA A 719 -72.92 -0.87 -49.69
N ASP A 720 -73.08 -0.19 -50.84
CA ASP A 720 -74.39 0.24 -51.36
C ASP A 720 -75.08 -0.74 -52.32
N GLU A 721 -74.42 -1.80 -52.75
CA GLU A 721 -74.97 -2.87 -53.59
C GLU A 721 -75.03 -4.20 -52.82
N LEU A 722 -75.89 -5.15 -53.21
CA LEU A 722 -76.07 -6.44 -52.52
C LEU A 722 -75.35 -7.55 -53.28
N GLY A 723 -74.56 -8.35 -52.57
CA GLY A 723 -73.74 -9.43 -53.14
C GLY A 723 -72.30 -9.38 -52.61
N THR A 724 -71.42 -10.21 -53.17
CA THR A 724 -69.99 -10.21 -52.83
C THR A 724 -69.23 -9.20 -53.68
N HIS A 725 -68.49 -8.29 -53.04
CA HIS A 725 -67.66 -7.28 -53.69
C HIS A 725 -66.26 -7.27 -53.08
N GLU A 726 -65.24 -6.95 -53.88
CA GLU A 726 -63.85 -6.81 -53.41
C GLU A 726 -63.52 -5.36 -53.05
N PHE A 727 -62.92 -5.17 -51.87
CA PHE A 727 -62.54 -3.86 -51.34
C PHE A 727 -61.04 -3.83 -51.04
N LYS A 728 -60.40 -2.66 -51.21
CA LYS A 728 -58.96 -2.53 -51.05
C LYS A 728 -58.59 -2.40 -49.57
N ALA A 729 -57.65 -3.23 -49.13
CA ALA A 729 -57.02 -3.18 -47.81
C ALA A 729 -55.50 -3.16 -47.94
N VAL A 730 -54.83 -2.94 -46.82
CA VAL A 730 -53.37 -2.95 -46.67
C VAL A 730 -53.02 -3.99 -45.63
N TYR A 731 -52.14 -4.93 -45.98
CA TYR A 731 -51.53 -5.86 -45.05
C TYR A 731 -50.18 -5.34 -44.55
N THR A 732 -50.10 -5.07 -43.26
CA THR A 732 -48.91 -4.68 -42.52
C THR A 732 -48.45 -5.89 -41.70
N PRO A 733 -47.33 -6.56 -42.04
CA PRO A 733 -46.76 -7.63 -41.21
C PRO A 733 -46.29 -7.07 -39.87
N GLU A 734 -46.23 -7.91 -38.82
CA GLU A 734 -45.70 -7.50 -37.51
C GLU A 734 -44.22 -7.04 -37.61
N ASP A 735 -43.42 -7.80 -38.35
CA ASP A 735 -42.05 -7.41 -38.72
C ASP A 735 -42.04 -6.47 -39.94
N THR A 736 -42.39 -5.20 -39.68
CA THR A 736 -42.30 -4.13 -40.69
C THR A 736 -40.86 -3.71 -41.00
N GLU A 737 -39.84 -4.19 -40.29
CA GLU A 737 -38.44 -3.90 -40.61
C GLU A 737 -38.00 -4.75 -41.80
N ASN A 738 -38.21 -6.07 -41.72
CA ASN A 738 -37.73 -7.03 -42.72
C ASN A 738 -38.72 -7.31 -43.86
N TYR A 739 -40.01 -7.02 -43.68
CA TYR A 739 -41.05 -7.29 -44.68
C TYR A 739 -41.73 -6.03 -45.24
N GLU A 740 -42.19 -6.15 -46.48
CA GLU A 740 -42.94 -5.11 -47.18
C GLU A 740 -44.39 -5.01 -46.69
N VAL A 741 -44.96 -3.80 -46.73
CA VAL A 741 -46.39 -3.57 -46.54
C VAL A 741 -47.08 -3.74 -47.89
N VAL A 742 -48.14 -4.56 -47.96
CA VAL A 742 -48.72 -5.04 -49.22
C VAL A 742 -50.16 -4.57 -49.41
N ASP A 743 -50.45 -3.95 -50.55
CA ASP A 743 -51.82 -3.69 -51.00
C ASP A 743 -52.54 -5.00 -51.36
N VAL A 744 -53.72 -5.23 -50.78
CA VAL A 744 -54.53 -6.45 -51.00
C VAL A 744 -55.99 -6.11 -51.34
N MET A 745 -56.69 -7.07 -51.95
CA MET A 745 -58.14 -7.02 -52.14
C MET A 745 -58.80 -8.07 -51.23
N ILE A 746 -59.83 -7.67 -50.49
CA ILE A 746 -60.59 -8.54 -49.58
C ILE A 746 -62.05 -8.57 -50.02
N ALA A 747 -62.61 -9.77 -50.15
CA ALA A 747 -64.01 -9.98 -50.51
C ALA A 747 -64.94 -9.83 -49.29
N VAL A 748 -66.06 -9.13 -49.47
CA VAL A 748 -67.09 -8.90 -48.44
C VAL A 748 -68.47 -9.11 -49.06
N GLU A 749 -69.36 -9.83 -48.38
CA GLU A 749 -70.76 -10.02 -48.78
C GLU A 749 -71.69 -8.98 -48.12
N VAL A 750 -72.46 -8.26 -48.93
CA VAL A 750 -73.36 -7.19 -48.48
C VAL A 750 -74.79 -7.70 -48.31
N VAL A 751 -75.34 -7.58 -47.11
CA VAL A 751 -76.59 -8.23 -46.65
C VAL A 751 -77.64 -7.24 -46.11
N PRO A 752 -78.94 -7.61 -46.03
CA PRO A 752 -79.99 -6.72 -45.49
C PRO A 752 -79.88 -6.51 -43.97
N THR A 753 -80.09 -5.28 -43.51
CA THR A 753 -79.75 -4.85 -42.15
C THR A 753 -80.93 -4.90 -41.16
N THR A 754 -80.79 -5.68 -40.07
CA THR A 754 -81.66 -5.61 -38.87
C THR A 754 -80.81 -5.64 -37.59
N SER A 755 -81.31 -5.01 -36.52
CA SER A 755 -80.46 -4.52 -35.42
C SER A 755 -80.47 -5.37 -34.14
N LEU A 756 -79.28 -5.63 -33.59
CA LEU A 756 -78.87 -5.28 -32.22
C LEU A 756 -77.37 -5.58 -32.09
N VAL A 757 -76.57 -4.56 -31.76
CA VAL A 757 -75.11 -4.71 -31.58
C VAL A 757 -74.83 -4.80 -30.10
N ASN A 758 -74.13 -5.86 -29.69
CA ASN A 758 -73.51 -5.99 -28.38
C ASN A 758 -72.13 -5.36 -28.46
N HIS A 759 -71.80 -4.45 -27.55
CA HIS A 759 -70.44 -3.89 -27.47
C HIS A 759 -69.55 -4.86 -26.67
N ALA A 760 -68.23 -4.64 -26.70
CA ALA A 760 -67.29 -5.40 -25.87
C ALA A 760 -66.88 -4.56 -24.65
N PRO A 761 -66.63 -5.17 -23.49
CA PRO A 761 -66.35 -4.43 -22.25
C PRO A 761 -65.05 -3.62 -22.34
N GLU A 762 -65.04 -2.41 -21.79
CA GLU A 762 -63.87 -1.53 -21.77
C GLU A 762 -62.98 -1.80 -20.53
N ILE A 763 -61.66 -1.80 -20.73
CA ILE A 763 -60.65 -2.06 -19.67
C ILE A 763 -59.72 -0.85 -19.46
N GLU A 764 -59.90 -0.19 -18.32
CA GLU A 764 -59.04 0.88 -17.82
C GLU A 764 -58.05 0.31 -16.78
N VAL A 765 -56.92 -0.19 -17.26
CA VAL A 765 -55.69 -0.45 -16.49
C VAL A 765 -54.47 0.07 -17.28
N SER A 766 -53.38 0.39 -16.60
CA SER A 766 -52.13 0.93 -17.17
C SER A 766 -50.91 0.16 -16.68
N ASP A 767 -49.78 0.33 -17.36
CA ASP A 767 -48.46 -0.15 -16.92
C ASP A 767 -48.16 0.23 -15.46
N LYS A 768 -47.45 -0.66 -14.75
CA LYS A 768 -47.02 -0.44 -13.37
C LYS A 768 -45.50 -0.50 -13.26
N THR A 769 -44.95 0.26 -12.32
CA THR A 769 -43.52 0.22 -11.97
C THR A 769 -43.38 -0.18 -10.52
N LEU A 770 -42.53 -1.16 -10.27
CA LEU A 770 -42.25 -1.75 -8.95
C LEU A 770 -40.74 -1.80 -8.72
N THR A 771 -40.34 -2.13 -7.50
CA THR A 771 -38.97 -2.42 -7.11
C THR A 771 -38.83 -3.89 -6.70
N VAL A 772 -37.62 -4.46 -6.79
CA VAL A 772 -37.36 -5.83 -6.31
C VAL A 772 -37.76 -5.96 -4.83
N GLY A 773 -38.67 -6.90 -4.56
CA GLY A 773 -39.27 -7.17 -3.25
C GLY A 773 -40.68 -6.60 -3.05
N ASP A 774 -41.17 -5.72 -3.91
CA ASP A 774 -42.51 -5.15 -3.80
C ASP A 774 -43.61 -6.18 -4.07
N LYS A 775 -44.80 -5.96 -3.48
CA LYS A 775 -45.98 -6.81 -3.71
C LYS A 775 -46.72 -6.30 -4.96
N PHE A 776 -46.80 -7.15 -5.97
CA PHE A 776 -47.67 -6.92 -7.13
C PHE A 776 -49.09 -7.42 -6.84
N ASP A 777 -50.07 -6.51 -6.90
CA ASP A 777 -51.50 -6.86 -7.04
C ASP A 777 -51.93 -6.54 -8.48
N PRO A 778 -52.37 -7.54 -9.28
CA PRO A 778 -52.86 -7.31 -10.64
C PRO A 778 -54.21 -6.56 -10.67
N MET A 779 -55.09 -6.75 -9.69
CA MET A 779 -56.44 -6.17 -9.73
C MET A 779 -56.48 -4.71 -9.23
N GLU A 780 -55.46 -4.28 -8.48
CA GLU A 780 -55.36 -2.93 -7.94
C GLU A 780 -55.38 -1.86 -9.05
N ASN A 781 -56.29 -0.88 -8.90
CA ASN A 781 -56.56 0.24 -9.81
C ASN A 781 -57.07 -0.14 -11.22
N MET A 782 -57.41 -1.41 -11.47
CA MET A 782 -58.14 -1.81 -12.68
C MET A 782 -59.62 -1.39 -12.58
N ILE A 783 -60.14 -0.77 -13.63
CA ILE A 783 -61.57 -0.48 -13.80
C ILE A 783 -62.08 -1.20 -15.05
N VAL A 784 -63.19 -1.92 -14.90
CA VAL A 784 -63.90 -2.58 -16.02
C VAL A 784 -65.31 -2.00 -16.13
N LYS A 785 -65.76 -1.79 -17.37
CA LYS A 785 -67.09 -1.24 -17.68
C LYS A 785 -67.66 -2.02 -18.86
N ASP A 786 -68.96 -2.23 -18.88
CA ASP A 786 -69.66 -2.52 -20.12
C ASP A 786 -70.82 -1.52 -20.31
N LYS A 787 -71.34 -1.46 -21.53
CA LYS A 787 -72.35 -0.51 -21.96
C LYS A 787 -73.77 -1.10 -21.89
N GLU A 788 -73.88 -2.43 -21.99
CA GLU A 788 -75.14 -3.18 -21.87
C GLU A 788 -75.22 -4.00 -20.57
N ASP A 789 -74.09 -4.49 -20.06
CA ASP A 789 -73.99 -5.32 -18.84
C ASP A 789 -73.39 -4.55 -17.64
N SER A 790 -73.60 -5.03 -16.41
CA SER A 790 -73.05 -4.39 -15.19
C SER A 790 -71.70 -4.98 -14.79
N ALA A 791 -70.81 -4.18 -14.20
CA ALA A 791 -69.44 -4.57 -13.89
C ALA A 791 -69.27 -5.80 -12.95
N ASN A 792 -70.31 -6.16 -12.18
CA ASN A 792 -70.31 -7.37 -11.35
C ASN A 792 -70.65 -8.66 -12.13
N ASP A 793 -71.23 -8.52 -13.33
CA ASP A 793 -71.63 -9.63 -14.20
C ASP A 793 -70.54 -9.94 -15.24
N LEU A 794 -69.47 -9.13 -15.29
CA LEU A 794 -68.30 -9.32 -16.14
C LEU A 794 -67.30 -10.30 -15.50
N VAL A 795 -66.79 -11.24 -16.28
CA VAL A 795 -65.74 -12.17 -15.83
C VAL A 795 -64.38 -11.60 -16.19
N VAL A 796 -63.48 -11.48 -15.20
CA VAL A 796 -62.11 -10.98 -15.39
C VAL A 796 -61.09 -12.08 -15.11
N ASP A 797 -60.41 -12.54 -16.16
CA ASP A 797 -59.29 -13.47 -16.08
C ASP A 797 -57.97 -12.71 -16.30
N VAL A 798 -56.97 -12.97 -15.44
CA VAL A 798 -55.65 -12.32 -15.53
C VAL A 798 -54.56 -13.38 -15.53
N THR A 799 -53.63 -13.28 -16.49
CA THR A 799 -52.50 -14.19 -16.64
C THR A 799 -51.19 -13.41 -16.74
N HIS A 800 -50.21 -13.83 -15.94
CA HIS A 800 -48.87 -13.23 -15.91
C HIS A 800 -47.82 -14.18 -15.33
N ASN A 801 -46.56 -13.82 -15.54
CA ASN A 801 -45.39 -14.45 -14.92
C ASN A 801 -44.53 -13.48 -14.09
N VAL A 802 -45.06 -12.30 -13.73
CA VAL A 802 -44.36 -11.27 -12.93
C VAL A 802 -43.69 -11.89 -11.69
N ASP A 803 -42.36 -11.80 -11.64
CA ASP A 803 -41.55 -12.28 -10.53
C ASP A 803 -40.88 -11.07 -9.84
N THR A 804 -41.54 -10.49 -8.84
CA THR A 804 -41.01 -9.32 -8.13
C THR A 804 -39.77 -9.60 -7.28
N SER A 805 -39.27 -10.85 -7.23
CA SER A 805 -37.96 -11.17 -6.64
C SER A 805 -36.79 -10.87 -7.57
N LYS A 806 -37.03 -10.57 -8.85
CA LYS A 806 -36.01 -10.32 -9.87
C LYS A 806 -36.28 -9.02 -10.60
N ALA A 807 -35.21 -8.33 -11.01
CA ALA A 807 -35.33 -7.15 -11.84
C ALA A 807 -35.60 -7.54 -13.30
N GLY A 808 -36.52 -6.85 -13.95
CA GLY A 808 -36.94 -7.14 -15.32
C GLY A 808 -38.27 -6.46 -15.69
N VAL A 809 -38.62 -6.53 -16.97
CA VAL A 809 -39.95 -6.10 -17.47
C VAL A 809 -40.78 -7.35 -17.74
N TYR A 810 -41.96 -7.41 -17.13
CA TYR A 810 -42.85 -8.57 -17.19
C TYR A 810 -44.19 -8.18 -17.83
N GLU A 811 -44.78 -9.06 -18.62
CA GLU A 811 -46.06 -8.81 -19.29
C GLU A 811 -47.23 -9.37 -18.46
N VAL A 812 -48.32 -8.61 -18.36
CA VAL A 812 -49.57 -9.01 -17.72
C VAL A 812 -50.71 -8.87 -18.72
N THR A 813 -51.48 -9.93 -18.93
CA THR A 813 -52.63 -9.95 -19.83
C THR A 813 -53.93 -10.05 -19.02
N TYR A 814 -54.80 -9.06 -19.17
CA TYR A 814 -56.17 -9.04 -18.65
C TYR A 814 -57.13 -9.39 -19.77
N THR A 815 -58.08 -10.28 -19.51
CA THR A 815 -59.20 -10.60 -20.38
C THR A 815 -60.49 -10.35 -19.63
N VAL A 816 -61.40 -9.56 -20.19
CA VAL A 816 -62.72 -9.28 -19.60
C VAL A 816 -63.79 -9.74 -20.57
N THR A 817 -64.75 -10.52 -20.06
CA THR A 817 -65.84 -11.15 -20.82
C THR A 817 -67.20 -10.68 -20.32
N ASP A 818 -68.09 -10.27 -21.22
CA ASP A 818 -69.48 -9.92 -20.88
C ASP A 818 -70.40 -11.16 -20.77
N THR A 819 -71.66 -10.97 -20.39
CA THR A 819 -72.63 -12.08 -20.22
C THR A 819 -73.03 -12.76 -21.53
N LYS A 820 -72.65 -12.18 -22.68
CA LYS A 820 -72.98 -12.63 -24.04
C LYS A 820 -71.77 -13.17 -24.80
N GLY A 821 -70.59 -13.19 -24.17
CA GLY A 821 -69.34 -13.76 -24.69
C GLY A 821 -68.49 -12.79 -25.51
N ALA A 822 -68.79 -11.50 -25.52
CA ALA A 822 -67.91 -10.48 -26.09
C ALA A 822 -66.73 -10.25 -25.13
N THR A 823 -65.51 -10.27 -25.67
CA THR A 823 -64.28 -10.13 -24.88
C THR A 823 -63.46 -8.93 -25.31
N THR A 824 -62.79 -8.32 -24.34
CA THR A 824 -61.68 -7.40 -24.56
C THR A 824 -60.45 -7.93 -23.86
N ILE A 825 -59.30 -7.84 -24.52
CA ILE A 825 -58.00 -8.24 -23.99
C ILE A 825 -57.11 -7.01 -23.92
N LYS A 826 -56.48 -6.78 -22.78
CA LYS A 826 -55.51 -5.69 -22.59
C LYS A 826 -54.24 -6.20 -21.96
N LYS A 827 -53.11 -5.88 -22.60
CA LYS A 827 -51.78 -6.10 -22.05
C LYS A 827 -51.28 -4.83 -21.37
N ILE A 828 -50.52 -5.01 -20.30
CA ILE A 828 -49.69 -3.97 -19.68
C ILE A 828 -48.31 -4.56 -19.38
N TYR A 829 -47.33 -3.68 -19.19
CA TYR A 829 -46.01 -4.03 -18.69
C TYR A 829 -45.85 -3.67 -17.21
N VAL A 830 -45.25 -4.58 -16.45
CA VAL A 830 -44.85 -4.40 -15.06
C VAL A 830 -43.33 -4.37 -15.02
N THR A 831 -42.77 -3.17 -14.87
CA THR A 831 -41.32 -2.97 -14.77
C THR A 831 -40.91 -3.13 -13.31
N VAL A 832 -40.25 -4.24 -12.97
CA VAL A 832 -39.60 -4.44 -11.67
C VAL A 832 -38.18 -3.91 -11.78
N ASN A 833 -37.95 -2.69 -11.31
CA ASN A 833 -36.61 -2.10 -11.27
C ASN A 833 -35.73 -2.80 -10.24
N PRO A 834 -34.41 -2.93 -10.47
CA PRO A 834 -33.48 -3.26 -9.41
C PRO A 834 -33.68 -2.29 -8.25
N LYS A 835 -33.72 -2.81 -7.02
CA LYS A 835 -33.68 -1.95 -5.83
C LYS A 835 -32.28 -1.35 -5.74
N MET A 836 -32.10 -0.17 -6.35
CA MET A 836 -30.91 0.64 -6.14
C MET A 836 -30.88 1.01 -4.66
N GLU A 837 -29.90 0.48 -3.95
CA GLU A 837 -29.60 1.02 -2.62
C GLU A 837 -29.02 2.41 -2.82
N VAL A 838 -29.72 3.42 -2.29
CA VAL A 838 -29.06 4.68 -1.96
C VAL A 838 -27.91 4.29 -1.04
N LEU A 839 -26.68 4.67 -1.39
CA LEU A 839 -25.52 4.38 -0.56
C LEU A 839 -25.73 5.08 0.78
N ASN A 840 -26.13 4.31 1.79
CA ASN A 840 -26.56 4.85 3.07
C ASN A 840 -25.37 5.51 3.75
N GLU A 841 -25.37 6.84 3.83
CA GLU A 841 -24.28 7.57 4.46
C GLU A 841 -24.29 7.28 5.97
N ILE A 842 -23.11 7.25 6.60
CA ILE A 842 -23.04 6.96 8.03
C ILE A 842 -23.59 8.14 8.84
N PRO A 843 -24.47 7.90 9.83
CA PRO A 843 -25.01 8.97 10.66
C PRO A 843 -23.89 9.69 11.43
N THR A 844 -24.11 10.95 11.80
CA THR A 844 -23.11 11.81 12.46
C THR A 844 -23.57 12.21 13.87
N ILE A 845 -22.69 12.04 14.88
CA ILE A 845 -22.96 12.46 16.27
C ILE A 845 -22.25 13.79 16.59
N HIS A 846 -23.03 14.81 16.89
CA HIS A 846 -22.58 16.07 17.47
C HIS A 846 -22.66 16.00 19.00
N ALA A 847 -21.48 15.93 19.60
CA ALA A 847 -21.22 15.92 21.03
C ALA A 847 -19.85 16.60 21.25
N GLU A 848 -19.70 17.31 22.36
CA GLU A 848 -18.47 18.04 22.75
C GLU A 848 -17.99 17.58 24.13
N ASN A 849 -16.73 17.89 24.48
CA ASN A 849 -16.17 17.56 25.80
C ASN A 849 -16.77 18.47 26.89
N ILE A 850 -17.16 17.89 28.02
CA ILE A 850 -17.92 18.58 29.08
C ILE A 850 -17.04 18.79 30.32
N THR A 851 -17.22 19.92 31.02
CA THR A 851 -16.67 20.15 32.36
C THR A 851 -17.80 20.41 33.36
N ILE A 852 -17.80 19.69 34.48
CA ILE A 852 -18.73 19.87 35.61
C ILE A 852 -17.95 19.97 36.93
N THR A 853 -18.60 20.36 38.03
CA THR A 853 -17.99 20.32 39.37
C THR A 853 -18.54 19.19 40.23
N VAL A 854 -17.77 18.73 41.23
CA VAL A 854 -18.15 17.62 42.12
C VAL A 854 -19.55 17.83 42.73
N GLY A 855 -20.44 16.86 42.51
CA GLY A 855 -21.83 16.87 42.97
C GLY A 855 -22.82 17.59 42.05
N ASP A 856 -22.40 18.07 40.87
CA ASP A 856 -23.33 18.57 39.86
C ASP A 856 -24.06 17.42 39.14
N LYS A 857 -25.27 17.69 38.64
CA LYS A 857 -26.04 16.69 37.88
C LYS A 857 -25.47 16.54 36.48
N PHE A 858 -24.92 15.38 36.18
CA PHE A 858 -24.58 14.96 34.82
C PHE A 858 -25.77 14.24 34.17
N ASP A 859 -26.06 14.59 32.93
CA ASP A 859 -27.02 13.91 32.05
C ASP A 859 -26.26 13.63 30.74
N PRO A 860 -25.99 12.35 30.39
CA PRO A 860 -25.12 12.02 29.27
C PRO A 860 -25.75 12.33 27.90
N LEU A 861 -27.07 12.52 27.79
CA LEU A 861 -27.73 12.84 26.53
C LEU A 861 -28.00 14.35 26.35
N LYS A 862 -27.69 15.17 27.36
CA LYS A 862 -27.92 16.60 27.31
C LYS A 862 -27.02 17.29 26.28
N ASP A 863 -27.64 18.07 25.39
CA ASP A 863 -27.03 18.80 24.27
C ASP A 863 -26.30 17.91 23.23
N VAL A 864 -26.38 16.58 23.36
CA VAL A 864 -25.93 15.62 22.36
C VAL A 864 -26.99 15.53 21.26
N THR A 865 -26.57 15.53 20.00
CA THR A 865 -27.47 15.37 18.85
C THR A 865 -26.90 14.43 17.81
N ALA A 866 -27.78 13.78 17.05
CA ALA A 866 -27.40 12.97 15.91
C ALA A 866 -28.23 13.37 14.68
N MET A 867 -27.56 13.44 13.54
CA MET A 867 -28.20 13.65 12.25
C MET A 867 -27.70 12.64 11.24
N ASP A 868 -28.62 12.21 10.41
CA ASP A 868 -28.41 11.40 9.23
C ASP A 868 -28.96 12.14 8.00
N LYS A 869 -28.39 11.87 6.84
CA LYS A 869 -28.73 12.58 5.60
C LYS A 869 -30.02 12.06 4.98
N GLU A 870 -30.24 10.75 5.04
CA GLU A 870 -31.44 10.09 4.51
C GLU A 870 -32.57 10.01 5.56
N ASN A 871 -32.22 9.79 6.83
CA ASN A 871 -33.17 9.57 7.94
C ASN A 871 -33.46 10.85 8.76
N GLY A 872 -32.70 11.93 8.57
CA GLY A 872 -32.88 13.19 9.31
C GLY A 872 -32.37 13.14 10.76
N THR A 873 -33.05 13.81 11.68
CA THR A 873 -32.61 13.87 13.09
C THR A 873 -32.77 12.50 13.79
N LEU A 874 -31.66 11.94 14.25
CA LEU A 874 -31.58 10.66 14.96
C LEU A 874 -31.30 10.81 16.46
N THR A 875 -31.32 12.03 17.02
CA THR A 875 -31.03 12.32 18.44
C THR A 875 -31.77 11.40 19.42
N ASP A 876 -33.04 11.11 19.17
CA ASP A 876 -33.86 10.25 20.05
C ASP A 876 -33.49 8.74 19.97
N LYS A 877 -32.58 8.36 19.08
CA LYS A 877 -32.02 6.99 18.92
C LYS A 877 -30.59 6.84 19.45
N ILE A 878 -30.02 7.84 20.13
CA ILE A 878 -28.65 7.75 20.64
C ILE A 878 -28.59 6.81 21.84
N GLU A 879 -27.80 5.74 21.70
CA GLU A 879 -27.48 4.80 22.76
C GLU A 879 -26.20 5.25 23.48
N VAL A 880 -26.20 5.20 24.81
CA VAL A 880 -24.97 5.38 25.61
C VAL A 880 -24.38 3.99 25.85
N LEU A 881 -23.35 3.62 25.08
CA LEU A 881 -22.66 2.32 25.21
C LEU A 881 -21.86 2.21 26.49
N SER A 882 -21.20 3.30 26.87
CA SER A 882 -20.41 3.39 28.10
C SER A 882 -20.60 4.76 28.73
N ASN A 883 -20.61 4.80 30.06
CA ASN A 883 -20.56 6.03 30.84
C ASN A 883 -19.80 5.73 32.13
N THR A 884 -18.60 6.29 32.26
CA THR A 884 -17.71 6.05 33.40
C THR A 884 -17.75 7.17 34.44
N VAL A 885 -18.58 8.21 34.23
CA VAL A 885 -18.55 9.47 34.99
C VAL A 885 -19.02 9.30 36.44
N ASP A 886 -18.09 9.38 37.39
CA ASP A 886 -18.40 9.55 38.81
C ASP A 886 -18.44 11.04 39.19
N ILE A 887 -19.64 11.62 39.24
CA ILE A 887 -19.86 13.01 39.61
C ILE A 887 -19.37 13.38 41.03
N ASN A 888 -19.04 12.41 41.89
CA ASN A 888 -18.62 12.63 43.27
C ASN A 888 -17.09 12.72 43.41
N LYS A 889 -16.34 12.35 42.38
CA LYS A 889 -14.87 12.23 42.40
C LYS A 889 -14.25 13.12 41.33
N VAL A 890 -13.13 13.75 41.66
CA VAL A 890 -12.36 14.56 40.70
C VAL A 890 -11.63 13.64 39.73
N GLY A 891 -11.76 13.89 38.43
CA GLY A 891 -11.16 13.08 37.38
C GLY A 891 -11.59 13.48 35.98
N VAL A 892 -10.98 12.84 34.99
CA VAL A 892 -11.46 12.82 33.59
C VAL A 892 -12.06 11.44 33.33
N TYR A 893 -13.22 11.43 32.71
CA TYR A 893 -14.05 10.25 32.50
C TYR A 893 -14.54 10.21 31.05
N GLU A 894 -14.81 9.02 30.54
CA GLU A 894 -15.29 8.81 29.17
C GLU A 894 -16.78 8.43 29.12
N VAL A 895 -17.44 8.92 28.08
CA VAL A 895 -18.81 8.52 27.69
C VAL A 895 -18.79 8.20 26.20
N THR A 896 -19.12 6.96 25.82
CA THR A 896 -19.21 6.53 24.42
C THR A 896 -20.67 6.45 23.98
N TYR A 897 -21.00 7.23 22.96
CA TYR A 897 -22.28 7.19 22.26
C TYR A 897 -22.21 6.25 21.06
N LYS A 898 -23.36 5.70 20.71
CA LYS A 898 -23.65 5.00 19.45
C LYS A 898 -24.95 5.54 18.89
N VAL A 899 -25.04 5.66 17.57
CA VAL A 899 -26.34 5.78 16.89
C VAL A 899 -26.34 4.86 15.68
N THR A 900 -27.47 4.19 15.48
CA THR A 900 -27.75 3.36 14.31
C THR A 900 -28.96 3.98 13.60
N ASP A 901 -28.85 4.16 12.29
CA ASP A 901 -29.96 4.65 11.45
C ASP A 901 -31.06 3.58 11.26
N SER A 902 -32.06 3.80 10.39
CA SER A 902 -33.09 2.78 10.11
C SER A 902 -32.73 1.76 9.02
N ASN A 903 -31.56 1.93 8.40
CA ASN A 903 -31.03 1.10 7.31
C ASN A 903 -29.95 0.13 7.82
N GLY A 904 -29.31 0.42 8.95
CA GLY A 904 -28.38 -0.43 9.69
C GLY A 904 -26.98 0.15 9.89
N ALA A 905 -26.61 1.26 9.24
CA ALA A 905 -25.28 1.82 9.44
C ALA A 905 -25.17 2.49 10.81
N THR A 906 -23.96 2.47 11.37
CA THR A 906 -23.72 2.77 12.79
C THR A 906 -22.45 3.57 12.94
N VAL A 907 -22.50 4.64 13.73
CA VAL A 907 -21.32 5.39 14.18
C VAL A 907 -21.22 5.31 15.70
N THR A 908 -19.99 5.40 16.21
CA THR A 908 -19.70 5.62 17.63
C THR A 908 -18.91 6.90 17.83
N LYS A 909 -19.06 7.52 18.99
CA LYS A 909 -18.28 8.71 19.37
C LYS A 909 -18.07 8.76 20.88
N THR A 910 -16.81 8.84 21.31
CA THR A 910 -16.47 9.06 22.72
C THR A 910 -16.24 10.56 22.97
N ILE A 911 -16.72 11.05 24.12
CA ILE A 911 -16.34 12.37 24.68
C ILE A 911 -15.66 12.19 26.04
N THR A 912 -14.89 13.19 26.43
CA THR A 912 -14.35 13.33 27.78
C THR A 912 -15.24 14.25 28.63
N VAL A 913 -15.43 13.87 29.89
CA VAL A 913 -16.16 14.61 30.91
C VAL A 913 -15.22 14.85 32.09
N THR A 914 -14.85 16.10 32.32
CA THR A 914 -13.94 16.50 33.41
C THR A 914 -14.74 16.93 34.63
N VAL A 915 -14.61 16.21 35.74
CA VAL A 915 -15.20 16.56 37.04
C VAL A 915 -14.14 17.32 37.86
N LYS A 916 -14.38 18.60 38.12
CA LYS A 916 -13.46 19.48 38.88
C LYS A 916 -13.94 19.66 40.33
N GLY A 917 -12.99 19.89 41.26
CA GLY A 917 -13.34 20.23 42.65
C GLY A 917 -14.16 21.52 42.72
N LYS A 918 -15.08 21.63 43.68
CA LYS A 918 -15.76 22.90 43.98
C LYS A 918 -14.81 23.82 44.74
N ASP A 919 -14.50 24.98 44.15
CA ASP A 919 -13.67 26.02 44.79
C ASP A 919 -14.33 26.54 46.07
N THR A 920 -13.80 26.11 47.21
CA THR A 920 -14.21 26.58 48.53
C THR A 920 -13.49 27.88 48.88
N GLN A 921 -13.89 28.99 48.23
CA GLN A 921 -13.40 30.32 48.61
C GLN A 921 -13.78 30.64 50.06
N LYS A 922 -12.80 30.47 50.96
CA LYS A 922 -12.86 30.93 52.35
C LYS A 922 -12.65 32.46 52.36
N PRO A 923 -13.51 33.24 53.03
CA PRO A 923 -13.58 34.68 52.80
C PRO A 923 -12.37 35.44 53.38
N THR A 924 -11.88 36.41 52.61
CA THR A 924 -11.04 37.50 53.11
C THR A 924 -11.90 38.59 53.74
N ILE A 925 -11.44 39.11 54.88
CA ILE A 925 -12.00 40.27 55.57
C ILE A 925 -11.08 41.46 55.28
N ASP A 926 -11.63 42.59 54.86
CA ASP A 926 -11.21 43.89 55.40
C ASP A 926 -12.34 44.93 55.28
N ASP A 927 -12.28 45.97 56.11
CA ASP A 927 -13.30 47.00 56.26
C ASP A 927 -13.12 48.17 55.28
N ASN A 928 -14.21 48.68 54.68
CA ASN A 928 -14.79 49.99 55.04
C ASN A 928 -15.94 50.50 54.12
N LYS A 929 -17.11 50.76 54.75
CA LYS A 929 -17.84 52.06 54.66
C LYS A 929 -18.61 52.47 53.37
N LYS A 930 -19.77 51.83 53.12
CA LYS A 930 -21.17 52.37 53.30
C LYS A 930 -21.39 53.91 53.18
N PRO A 931 -22.52 54.48 52.60
CA PRO A 931 -23.87 53.90 52.33
C PRO A 931 -24.64 54.28 51.01
N SER A 932 -25.78 53.58 50.79
CA SER A 932 -27.08 54.07 50.21
C SER A 932 -27.22 54.32 48.69
N ALA A 933 -28.39 54.10 48.05
CA ALA A 933 -29.67 53.50 48.52
C ALA A 933 -30.61 53.08 47.37
N THR A 934 -31.60 52.21 47.68
CA THR A 934 -32.93 52.00 47.03
C THR A 934 -33.01 51.56 45.54
N ASP A 935 -34.07 50.90 45.04
CA ASP A 935 -35.02 49.90 45.58
C ASP A 935 -35.86 49.31 44.41
N THR A 936 -36.69 48.30 44.67
CA THR A 936 -37.89 47.86 43.91
C THR A 936 -37.76 47.34 42.46
N ASP A 937 -37.76 46.01 42.33
CA ASP A 937 -38.89 45.18 41.85
C ASP A 937 -39.49 45.31 40.41
N LYS A 938 -39.65 44.14 39.76
CA LYS A 938 -40.65 43.74 38.71
C LYS A 938 -40.61 44.22 37.23
N LYS A 939 -40.39 43.20 36.37
CA LYS A 939 -41.11 42.81 35.11
C LYS A 939 -42.55 43.40 34.99
N PRO A 940 -43.17 43.56 33.77
CA PRO A 940 -42.82 42.84 32.53
C PRO A 940 -42.98 43.54 31.14
N ALA A 941 -42.38 42.88 30.12
CA ALA A 941 -42.81 42.70 28.72
C ALA A 941 -43.29 43.90 27.84
N SER A 942 -42.77 43.99 26.60
CA SER A 942 -43.56 43.66 25.38
C SER A 942 -42.76 43.81 24.05
N THR A 943 -43.05 42.92 23.08
CA THR A 943 -43.07 43.08 21.61
C THR A 943 -41.96 43.78 20.78
N ASP A 944 -41.52 43.03 19.77
CA ASP A 944 -41.47 43.36 18.32
C ASP A 944 -40.15 43.75 17.58
N LYS A 945 -39.98 42.99 16.47
CA LYS A 945 -39.44 43.36 15.14
C LYS A 945 -37.95 43.71 14.95
N GLN A 946 -37.19 42.64 14.71
CA GLN A 946 -36.72 42.29 13.36
C GLN A 946 -36.01 43.38 12.52
N THR A 947 -34.67 43.39 12.60
CA THR A 947 -33.78 43.47 11.41
C THR A 947 -32.55 42.61 11.66
N THR A 948 -32.17 41.78 10.68
CA THR A 948 -31.03 40.84 10.76
C THR A 948 -29.91 41.21 9.77
N SER A 949 -28.79 40.49 9.86
CA SER A 949 -27.61 40.54 8.98
C SER A 949 -26.66 41.73 9.15
N ASN A 950 -25.56 41.48 9.88
CA ASN A 950 -24.23 41.50 9.27
C ASN A 950 -23.24 40.66 10.13
N SER A 951 -22.55 39.71 9.50
CA SER A 951 -21.58 38.81 10.14
C SER A 951 -20.13 39.27 9.89
N PRO A 952 -19.20 39.01 10.83
CA PRO A 952 -17.76 39.01 10.55
C PRO A 952 -17.29 37.66 9.96
N LYS A 953 -16.00 37.56 9.62
CA LYS A 953 -15.38 36.45 8.87
C LYS A 953 -14.62 35.47 9.78
N THR A 954 -14.67 34.19 9.42
CA THR A 954 -13.58 33.16 9.30
C THR A 954 -14.28 31.81 9.00
N GLY A 955 -13.66 30.76 8.47
CA GLY A 955 -12.30 30.58 7.95
C GLY A 955 -12.05 29.08 7.68
N ASP A 956 -11.40 28.77 6.56
CA ASP A 956 -10.76 27.50 6.19
C ASP A 956 -11.57 26.19 6.06
N SER A 957 -10.92 25.29 5.31
CA SER A 957 -11.21 23.90 4.98
C SER A 957 -10.78 22.95 6.12
N THR A 958 -10.91 21.62 6.09
CA THR A 958 -11.06 20.67 4.96
C THR A 958 -11.77 19.39 5.42
N ASN A 959 -12.04 18.47 4.49
CA ASN A 959 -12.50 17.09 4.75
C ASN A 959 -11.56 16.32 5.70
N MET A 960 -12.10 15.29 6.36
CA MET A 960 -11.32 14.20 6.96
C MET A 960 -11.90 12.84 6.51
N THR A 961 -11.07 11.80 6.46
CA THR A 961 -11.36 10.55 5.74
C THR A 961 -11.28 9.30 6.62
N THR A 962 -12.32 8.46 6.56
CA THR A 962 -12.24 6.97 6.55
C THR A 962 -11.63 6.27 7.80
N TRP A 963 -11.40 4.94 7.91
CA TRP A 963 -11.59 3.72 7.06
C TRP A 963 -11.86 2.52 8.00
N LEU A 964 -12.37 1.38 7.52
CA LEU A 964 -12.21 0.05 8.18
C LEU A 964 -12.61 -1.10 7.25
N ALA A 965 -11.91 -2.24 7.31
CA ALA A 965 -12.22 -3.44 6.53
C ALA A 965 -11.59 -4.72 7.09
N LEU A 966 -12.20 -5.89 6.80
CA LEU A 966 -11.51 -7.12 6.38
C LEU A 966 -12.50 -8.28 6.14
N MET A 967 -12.47 -8.89 4.95
CA MET A 967 -12.43 -10.35 4.71
C MET A 967 -12.36 -10.66 3.20
N PHE A 968 -11.72 -11.79 2.85
CA PHE A 968 -11.49 -12.22 1.46
C PHE A 968 -12.40 -13.40 1.05
N VAL A 969 -12.93 -13.36 -0.18
CA VAL A 969 -13.06 -14.54 -1.08
C VAL A 969 -12.76 -14.07 -2.51
N SER A 970 -12.16 -14.92 -3.33
CA SER A 970 -11.74 -14.63 -4.70
C SER A 970 -12.77 -15.06 -5.76
N LEU A 971 -12.82 -14.30 -6.87
CA LEU A 971 -12.75 -14.80 -8.24
C LEU A 971 -12.49 -13.59 -9.18
N GLY A 972 -11.79 -13.78 -10.30
CA GLY A 972 -11.45 -12.70 -11.22
C GLY A 972 -11.84 -13.00 -12.67
N LEU A 973 -12.04 -11.95 -13.48
CA LEU A 973 -12.05 -12.02 -14.94
C LEU A 973 -11.79 -10.64 -15.57
N LEU A 974 -11.41 -10.64 -16.85
CA LEU A 974 -10.95 -9.47 -17.60
C LEU A 974 -12.11 -8.61 -18.12
N ALA A 975 -11.94 -7.28 -18.13
CA ALA A 975 -12.03 -6.43 -19.33
C ALA A 975 -11.65 -4.97 -18.97
N GLY A 976 -11.21 -4.18 -19.95
CA GLY A 976 -10.91 -2.76 -19.78
C GLY A 976 -11.50 -1.89 -20.90
N VAL A 977 -10.90 -0.70 -21.09
CA VAL A 977 -11.14 0.28 -22.19
C VAL A 977 -12.14 1.42 -21.91
N PHE A 978 -11.55 2.57 -21.51
CA PHE A 978 -11.87 3.96 -21.91
C PHE A 978 -13.29 4.56 -21.79
N THR A 979 -13.33 5.78 -21.22
CA THR A 979 -13.46 6.99 -22.07
C THR A 979 -12.95 8.27 -21.41
N VAL A 980 -11.90 8.88 -21.98
CA VAL A 980 -11.42 10.23 -21.61
C VAL A 980 -12.20 11.29 -22.39
N ARG A 981 -12.79 12.27 -21.70
CA ARG A 981 -13.57 13.36 -22.32
C ARG A 981 -12.67 14.55 -22.68
N LYS A 982 -12.57 14.88 -23.97
CA LYS A 982 -11.52 15.77 -24.53
C LYS A 982 -12.05 17.12 -25.01
N SER A 983 -11.53 18.22 -24.45
CA SER A 983 -11.58 19.59 -25.01
C SER A 983 -10.16 20.17 -24.98
N ARG A 984 -9.50 20.49 -26.10
CA ARG A 984 -9.75 21.62 -27.02
C ARG A 984 -9.89 22.95 -26.25
N LYS A 985 -9.13 24.01 -26.56
CA LYS A 985 -8.22 24.27 -27.70
C LYS A 985 -7.32 25.49 -27.39
N SER A 986 -6.40 25.80 -28.31
CA SER A 986 -5.51 27.00 -28.33
C SER A 986 -4.28 26.89 -27.42
N ARG A 987 -3.08 27.27 -27.86
CA ARG A 987 -2.69 27.92 -29.14
C ARG A 987 -1.49 27.26 -29.79
#